data_AF-A0A926PKX7-F1
#
_entry.id   AF-A0A926PKX7-F1
#
_cell.length_a   1.000
_cell.length_b   1.000
_cell.length_c   1.000
_cell.angle_alpha   90.00
_cell.angle_beta   90.00
_cell.angle_gamma   90.00
#
_symmetry.space_group_name_H-M   'P 1'
#
loop_
_entity.id
_entity.type
_entity.pdbx_description
1 polymer ?
#
loop_
_entity_poly.entity_id
_entity_poly.type
_entity_poly.pdbx_seq_one_letter_code
_entity_poly.pdbx_strand_id
1 'polypeptide(L)'
;MVNQDLTESLTDLSIGIAWCLAWGDQREPQFDITVLREMRQALKDKRHNDIPRDVKSLIQQVKDFQLIPKNYFPSTLKQLKDDYSELWNQKTQIGLVYGGATKIKQYVFEASKLPDIRGASALLDRINLVDLPAFFGKEKSINVERWLDKPENFPGLRQALIPELVIYSTGGNILAFCPAAYVNALANAIEKRYTHETLTANSCAVGETFRLLEVKFGLLNAQIEQTFWLDQYLVNQDNPIVQAYFDQAEVIEPQEKFWNRKNFTELVTQLTARYNQRRSGNNFLNRPSRCYPPMFETHPYLRRDESDLRLAVAKAQLAGEPHLSDALARKKIMGQRAKSEESARRKWYSTLEFGWQDGQAKKLWRTGPFQSWGFRFERFLRETGKAHGYYRNLTEQQVTGARTLREIGNVSRTKGFVAYIYADGNNMGGYIQKSVHAPEDHQKFSKDVFEAVGQSVFQALSQQNPRQLQGLNDADNIHRNNNWIHPFEIVTIGGDDVLLIVPADQALSIAKTIGENFEAHLSAIQSEEGSFIYRSDKTYNPENAHRYHSPEESSNPTGENQCKLSMSIGVLITAENTPIYYAENLVSQLLKSAKKRAKDLRNEERYLGGTIDFLILKSVTMLSDKIETFRQEGLTKEIKIQERTQILKQYAGPYTLHEIGGLVDTVKALKKADFPRSQLYQIRILLDRGKQTAILNYRYFRTRLKTESNQRILEQEFEKPWCSAKTNGGNIAPWMSYQTDQGTTGYETIWRDLVDLYAFVDELDRGDRPVATSSNTAEVKP
;
A
#
# COMPACT_ATOMS: atom_id res chain seq x y z
N MET A 1 23.09 48.24 -5.38
CA MET A 1 23.76 47.13 -6.11
C MET A 1 22.67 46.08 -6.38
N VAL A 2 21.70 46.31 -7.26
CA VAL A 2 21.68 46.13 -8.73
C VAL A 2 22.55 44.96 -9.21
N ASN A 3 21.87 43.91 -9.69
CA ASN A 3 22.37 42.69 -10.33
C ASN A 3 23.18 41.72 -9.44
N GLN A 4 22.47 40.95 -8.62
CA GLN A 4 22.86 39.57 -8.34
C GLN A 4 21.90 38.64 -9.08
N ASP A 5 22.47 37.62 -9.70
CA ASP A 5 21.93 36.89 -10.82
C ASP A 5 20.58 36.21 -10.57
N LEU A 6 19.67 36.40 -11.51
CA LEU A 6 18.40 35.68 -11.64
C LEU A 6 18.59 34.20 -12.08
N THR A 7 19.76 33.59 -11.86
CA THR A 7 20.18 32.34 -12.52
C THR A 7 19.63 31.05 -11.92
N GLU A 8 19.22 31.02 -10.64
CA GLU A 8 18.60 29.82 -10.07
C GLU A 8 17.11 29.71 -10.42
N SER A 9 16.73 28.54 -10.96
CA SER A 9 15.35 28.23 -11.32
C SER A 9 14.54 27.84 -10.08
N LEU A 10 13.33 28.37 -9.96
CA LEU A 10 12.38 27.95 -8.93
C LEU A 10 11.92 26.50 -9.15
N THR A 11 11.69 25.79 -8.05
CA THR A 11 11.00 24.49 -8.08
C THR A 11 9.53 24.66 -8.50
N ASP A 12 8.87 23.58 -8.93
CA ASP A 12 7.44 23.63 -9.24
C ASP A 12 6.63 24.12 -8.03
N LEU A 13 6.90 23.62 -6.82
CA LEU A 13 6.19 24.07 -5.62
C LEU A 13 6.46 25.55 -5.28
N SER A 14 7.68 26.05 -5.50
CA SER A 14 7.97 27.48 -5.39
C SER A 14 7.19 28.32 -6.40
N ILE A 15 6.98 27.85 -7.63
CA ILE A 15 6.08 28.51 -8.59
C ILE A 15 4.64 28.52 -8.06
N GLY A 16 4.19 27.42 -7.45
CA GLY A 16 2.89 27.34 -6.77
C GLY A 16 2.75 28.34 -5.61
N ILE A 17 3.78 28.49 -4.79
CA ILE A 17 3.82 29.46 -3.69
C ILE A 17 3.76 30.89 -4.24
N ALA A 18 4.56 31.21 -5.26
CA ALA A 18 4.54 32.52 -5.92
C ALA A 18 3.15 32.83 -6.50
N TRP A 19 2.47 31.83 -7.08
CA TRP A 19 1.10 31.95 -7.54
C TRP A 19 0.12 32.32 -6.41
N CYS A 20 0.19 31.64 -5.26
CA CYS A 20 -0.65 31.96 -4.11
C CYS A 20 -0.41 33.37 -3.56
N LEU A 21 0.86 33.78 -3.47
CA LEU A 21 1.22 35.13 -3.01
C LEU A 21 0.76 36.22 -3.99
N ALA A 22 0.88 35.97 -5.30
CA ALA A 22 0.37 36.89 -6.32
C ALA A 22 -1.17 36.90 -6.38
N TRP A 23 -1.83 35.80 -6.02
CA TRP A 23 -3.29 35.77 -5.92
C TRP A 23 -3.79 36.62 -4.75
N GLY A 24 -3.16 36.52 -3.58
CA GLY A 24 -3.55 37.24 -2.37
C GLY A 24 -4.66 36.53 -1.55
N ASP A 25 -5.19 37.25 -0.56
CA ASP A 25 -6.10 36.70 0.44
C ASP A 25 -7.59 36.72 0.04
N GLN A 26 -7.91 37.33 -1.11
CA GLN A 26 -9.29 37.54 -1.57
C GLN A 26 -9.73 36.50 -2.62
N ARG A 27 -11.04 36.43 -2.87
CA ARG A 27 -11.61 35.53 -3.89
C ARG A 27 -11.19 35.92 -5.30
N GLU A 28 -11.12 37.21 -5.57
CA GLU A 28 -10.56 37.76 -6.80
C GLU A 28 -9.04 37.93 -6.65
N PRO A 29 -8.26 37.68 -7.72
CA PRO A 29 -6.82 37.80 -7.65
C PRO A 29 -6.40 39.27 -7.50
N GLN A 30 -5.36 39.52 -6.71
CA GLN A 30 -4.80 40.86 -6.48
C GLN A 30 -4.27 41.51 -7.77
N PHE A 31 -3.73 40.71 -8.70
CA PHE A 31 -3.33 41.16 -10.03
C PHE A 31 -4.20 40.51 -11.11
N ASP A 32 -4.25 41.09 -12.31
CA ASP A 32 -4.99 40.53 -13.43
C ASP A 32 -4.55 39.08 -13.69
N ILE A 33 -5.51 38.19 -13.98
CA ILE A 33 -5.22 36.77 -14.20
C ILE A 33 -4.23 36.54 -15.36
N THR A 34 -4.19 37.45 -16.32
CA THR A 34 -3.25 37.42 -17.45
C THR A 34 -1.82 37.62 -16.95
N VAL A 35 -1.60 38.55 -16.03
CA VAL A 35 -0.29 38.79 -15.37
C VAL A 35 0.16 37.54 -14.61
N LEU A 36 -0.74 36.90 -13.87
CA LEU A 36 -0.44 35.66 -13.14
C LEU A 36 -0.06 34.52 -14.11
N ARG A 37 -0.75 34.40 -15.25
CA ARG A 37 -0.46 33.38 -16.27
C ARG A 37 0.88 33.62 -16.97
N GLU A 38 1.17 34.87 -17.32
CA GLU A 38 2.46 35.28 -17.90
C GLU A 38 3.60 34.99 -16.92
N MET A 39 3.42 35.35 -15.64
CA MET A 39 4.37 35.02 -14.57
C MET A 39 4.64 33.51 -14.51
N ARG A 40 3.59 32.70 -14.41
CA ARG A 40 3.71 31.24 -14.35
C ARG A 40 4.47 30.70 -15.57
N GLN A 41 4.11 31.15 -16.77
CA GLN A 41 4.75 30.69 -18.00
C GLN A 41 6.23 31.09 -18.05
N ALA A 42 6.56 32.34 -17.71
CA ALA A 42 7.93 32.84 -17.66
C ALA A 42 8.81 32.04 -16.67
N LEU A 43 8.27 31.70 -15.49
CA LEU A 43 8.97 30.89 -14.50
C LEU A 43 9.20 29.45 -14.98
N LYS A 44 8.20 28.82 -15.60
CA LYS A 44 8.34 27.46 -16.16
C LYS A 44 9.34 27.38 -17.31
N ASP A 45 9.34 28.38 -18.17
CA ASP A 45 10.24 28.44 -19.33
C ASP A 45 11.64 28.97 -18.96
N LYS A 46 11.87 29.29 -17.67
CA LYS A 46 13.12 29.90 -17.18
C LYS A 46 13.47 31.21 -17.89
N ARG A 47 12.46 31.96 -18.34
CA ARG A 47 12.58 33.26 -19.02
C ARG A 47 12.43 34.41 -18.03
N HIS A 48 13.45 34.63 -17.21
CA HIS A 48 13.41 35.59 -16.10
C HIS A 48 13.18 37.06 -16.54
N ASN A 49 13.54 37.42 -17.77
CA ASN A 49 13.32 38.77 -18.31
C ASN A 49 11.85 39.05 -18.66
N ASP A 50 11.06 37.99 -18.89
CA ASP A 50 9.67 38.06 -19.30
C ASP A 50 8.69 38.17 -18.11
N ILE A 51 9.23 38.16 -16.88
CA ILE A 51 8.43 38.26 -15.66
C ILE A 51 7.82 39.67 -15.56
N PRO A 52 6.48 39.80 -15.41
CA PRO A 52 5.81 41.10 -15.28
C PRO A 52 6.32 41.90 -14.08
N ARG A 53 6.46 43.21 -14.25
CA ARG A 53 7.08 44.10 -13.24
C ARG A 53 6.35 44.07 -11.89
N ASP A 54 5.03 43.96 -11.93
CA ASP A 54 4.15 44.08 -10.75
C ASP A 54 4.35 42.94 -9.74
N VAL A 55 4.81 41.77 -10.20
CA VAL A 55 5.00 40.57 -9.36
C VAL A 55 6.47 40.28 -9.04
N LYS A 56 7.42 41.08 -9.56
CA LYS A 56 8.87 40.82 -9.39
C LYS A 56 9.30 40.78 -7.92
N SER A 57 8.76 41.66 -7.08
CA SER A 57 9.08 41.67 -5.65
C SER A 57 8.63 40.39 -4.94
N LEU A 58 7.44 39.87 -5.25
CA LEU A 58 6.95 38.61 -4.69
C LEU A 58 7.82 37.43 -5.12
N ILE A 59 8.25 37.42 -6.38
CA ILE A 59 9.12 36.35 -6.90
C ILE A 59 10.49 36.41 -6.24
N GLN A 60 11.04 37.60 -5.99
CA GLN A 60 12.28 37.74 -5.26
C GLN A 60 12.15 37.18 -3.84
N GLN A 61 11.06 37.47 -3.13
CA GLN A 61 10.81 36.89 -1.82
C GLN A 61 10.71 35.35 -1.85
N VAL A 62 10.06 34.77 -2.86
CA VAL A 62 10.01 33.30 -3.00
C VAL A 62 11.37 32.71 -3.32
N LYS A 63 12.20 33.40 -4.11
CA LYS A 63 13.59 33.01 -4.35
C LYS A 63 14.41 33.05 -3.07
N ASP A 64 14.33 34.14 -2.31
CA ASP A 64 15.03 34.29 -1.04
C ASP A 64 14.58 33.20 -0.06
N PHE A 65 13.29 32.85 -0.04
CA PHE A 65 12.75 31.74 0.73
C PHE A 65 13.31 30.37 0.30
N GLN A 66 13.39 30.10 -1.00
CA GLN A 66 13.96 28.86 -1.53
C GLN A 66 15.46 28.74 -1.22
N LEU A 67 16.18 29.86 -1.24
CA LEU A 67 17.62 29.96 -0.99
C LEU A 67 18.01 29.83 0.49
N ILE A 68 17.06 29.90 1.43
CA ILE A 68 17.36 29.68 2.84
C ILE A 68 18.00 28.28 2.97
N PRO A 69 19.21 28.14 3.54
CA PRO A 69 19.87 26.84 3.66
C PRO A 69 19.01 25.81 4.39
N LYS A 70 19.09 24.53 4.01
CA LYS A 70 18.32 23.45 4.67
C LYS A 70 18.70 23.27 6.15
N ASN A 71 19.96 23.53 6.49
CA ASN A 71 20.51 23.46 7.84
C ASN A 71 20.43 24.79 8.61
N TYR A 72 19.82 25.83 8.05
CA TYR A 72 19.65 27.10 8.74
C TYR A 72 18.50 27.00 9.75
N PHE A 73 18.85 27.01 11.04
CA PHE A 73 17.91 27.11 12.13
C PHE A 73 18.38 28.17 13.13
N PRO A 74 17.70 29.32 13.22
CA PRO A 74 18.13 30.41 14.08
C PRO A 74 17.89 30.06 15.55
N SER A 75 18.85 30.40 16.43
CA SER A 75 18.71 30.15 17.86
C SER A 75 17.62 31.01 18.51
N THR A 76 17.35 32.18 17.93
CA THR A 76 16.31 33.12 18.39
C THR A 76 15.51 33.65 17.21
N LEU A 77 14.27 34.06 17.46
CA LEU A 77 13.43 34.68 16.44
C LEU A 77 13.92 36.07 16.01
N LYS A 78 14.68 36.75 16.87
CA LYS A 78 15.35 38.00 16.51
C LYS A 78 16.33 37.79 15.37
N GLN A 79 17.13 36.72 15.43
CA GLN A 79 18.04 36.36 14.35
C GLN A 79 17.29 36.09 13.04
N LEU A 80 16.16 35.36 13.09
CA LEU A 80 15.34 35.14 11.89
C LEU A 80 14.84 36.46 11.28
N LYS A 81 14.42 37.40 12.12
CA LYS A 81 13.95 38.73 11.70
C LYS A 81 15.05 39.57 11.07
N ASP A 82 16.25 39.52 11.65
CA ASP A 82 17.41 40.29 11.18
C ASP A 82 17.94 39.70 9.86
N ASP A 83 18.03 38.37 9.76
CA ASP A 83 18.56 37.67 8.57
C ASP A 83 17.57 37.70 7.38
N TYR A 84 16.25 37.67 7.65
CA TYR A 84 15.19 37.58 6.61
C TYR A 84 14.04 38.56 6.84
N SER A 85 14.37 39.85 6.97
CA SER A 85 13.41 40.91 7.29
C SER A 85 12.26 41.09 6.29
N GLU A 86 12.50 40.89 4.99
CA GLU A 86 11.43 40.97 3.98
C GLU A 86 10.43 39.81 4.13
N LEU A 87 10.93 38.58 4.33
CA LEU A 87 10.08 37.40 4.54
C LEU A 87 9.32 37.48 5.87
N TRP A 88 9.95 38.06 6.90
CA TRP A 88 9.30 38.34 8.19
C TRP A 88 8.07 39.24 8.04
N ASN A 89 8.15 40.23 7.15
CA ASN A 89 7.08 41.20 6.92
C ASN A 89 6.05 40.74 5.87
N GLN A 90 6.25 39.60 5.21
CA GLN A 90 5.28 39.04 4.27
C GLN A 90 4.06 38.47 5.03
N LYS A 91 2.90 39.11 4.85
CA LYS A 91 1.68 38.78 5.59
C LYS A 91 0.67 37.96 4.79
N THR A 92 0.81 37.92 3.47
CA THR A 92 -0.10 37.21 2.57
C THR A 92 -0.13 35.74 2.96
N GLN A 93 -1.33 35.20 3.14
CA GLN A 93 -1.51 33.83 3.58
C GLN A 93 -1.55 32.87 2.39
N ILE A 94 -1.06 31.66 2.61
CA ILE A 94 -1.10 30.55 1.66
C ILE A 94 -1.97 29.46 2.27
N GLY A 95 -2.95 29.00 1.51
CA GLY A 95 -3.78 27.88 1.91
C GLY A 95 -3.07 26.54 1.72
N LEU A 96 -3.21 25.63 2.67
CA LEU A 96 -2.79 24.23 2.55
C LEU A 96 -3.99 23.33 2.88
N VAL A 97 -4.31 22.42 1.95
CA VAL A 97 -5.46 21.51 2.05
C VAL A 97 -4.99 20.07 2.03
N TYR A 98 -5.51 19.29 2.97
CA TYR A 98 -5.31 17.85 3.11
C TYR A 98 -6.65 17.13 3.13
N GLY A 99 -6.85 16.15 2.27
CA GLY A 99 -8.11 15.41 2.24
C GLY A 99 -8.14 14.21 1.32
N GLY A 100 -9.15 13.36 1.49
CA GLY A 100 -9.24 12.10 0.76
C GLY A 100 -10.37 11.19 1.22
N ALA A 101 -10.37 9.97 0.70
CA ALA A 101 -11.31 8.93 1.11
C ALA A 101 -11.00 8.42 2.53
N THR A 102 -12.05 8.11 3.31
CA THR A 102 -11.93 7.47 4.63
C THR A 102 -12.68 6.15 4.63
N LYS A 103 -12.29 5.24 5.53
CA LYS A 103 -12.91 3.91 5.66
C LYS A 103 -12.96 3.16 4.32
N ILE A 104 -11.88 3.27 3.53
CA ILE A 104 -11.75 2.70 2.18
C ILE A 104 -12.18 1.24 2.16
N LYS A 105 -11.65 0.43 3.08
CA LYS A 105 -11.99 -1.00 3.22
C LYS A 105 -13.49 -1.23 3.41
N GLN A 106 -14.16 -0.42 4.22
CA GLN A 106 -15.59 -0.56 4.44
C GLN A 106 -16.37 -0.35 3.14
N TYR A 107 -16.00 0.65 2.33
CA TYR A 107 -16.65 0.89 1.04
C TYR A 107 -16.31 -0.16 -0.03
N VAL A 108 -15.06 -0.64 -0.06
CA VAL A 108 -14.61 -1.64 -1.03
C VAL A 108 -15.21 -3.01 -0.75
N PHE A 109 -15.23 -3.44 0.52
CA PHE A 109 -15.73 -4.76 0.94
C PHE A 109 -17.19 -4.77 1.41
N GLU A 110 -17.94 -3.66 1.31
CA GLU A 110 -19.41 -3.73 1.41
C GLU A 110 -20.00 -4.57 0.27
N ALA A 111 -19.28 -4.63 -0.86
CA ALA A 111 -19.63 -5.50 -1.97
C ALA A 111 -19.16 -6.95 -1.73
N SER A 112 -20.01 -7.90 -2.10
CA SER A 112 -19.75 -9.34 -1.87
C SER A 112 -19.01 -10.03 -3.02
N LYS A 113 -19.09 -9.48 -4.24
CA LYS A 113 -18.55 -10.09 -5.47
C LYS A 113 -17.29 -9.37 -5.95
N LEU A 114 -16.32 -10.12 -6.46
CA LEU A 114 -15.04 -9.58 -6.94
C LEU A 114 -15.18 -8.45 -7.99
N PRO A 115 -16.06 -8.55 -9.02
CA PRO A 115 -16.24 -7.46 -9.99
C PRO A 115 -16.69 -6.14 -9.35
N ASP A 116 -17.51 -6.23 -8.30
CA ASP A 116 -18.08 -5.07 -7.61
C ASP A 116 -17.03 -4.44 -6.68
N ILE A 117 -16.25 -5.27 -5.98
CA ILE A 117 -15.08 -4.86 -5.18
C ILE A 117 -14.04 -4.15 -6.05
N ARG A 118 -13.70 -4.74 -7.20
CA ARG A 118 -12.80 -4.13 -8.21
C ARG A 118 -13.32 -2.77 -8.65
N GLY A 119 -14.61 -2.69 -8.95
CA GLY A 119 -15.29 -1.46 -9.34
C GLY A 119 -15.25 -0.38 -8.27
N ALA A 120 -15.48 -0.77 -7.01
CA ALA A 120 -15.40 0.13 -5.86
C ALA A 120 -13.98 0.69 -5.69
N SER A 121 -12.97 -0.17 -5.76
CA SER A 121 -11.56 0.26 -5.67
C SER A 121 -11.19 1.20 -6.83
N ALA A 122 -11.52 0.81 -8.07
CA ALA A 122 -11.26 1.63 -9.27
C ALA A 122 -11.95 3.00 -9.24
N LEU A 123 -13.13 3.11 -8.60
CA LEU A 123 -13.79 4.41 -8.37
C LEU A 123 -12.95 5.32 -7.48
N LEU A 124 -12.47 4.80 -6.35
CA LEU A 124 -11.64 5.59 -5.42
C LEU A 124 -10.31 5.98 -6.06
N ASP A 125 -9.66 5.04 -6.76
CA ASP A 125 -8.40 5.31 -7.47
C ASP A 125 -8.59 6.37 -8.56
N ARG A 126 -9.66 6.29 -9.35
CA ARG A 126 -9.96 7.32 -10.36
C ARG A 126 -10.14 8.68 -9.69
N ILE A 127 -10.87 8.77 -8.59
CA ILE A 127 -11.09 10.06 -7.93
C ILE A 127 -9.75 10.63 -7.47
N ASN A 128 -8.95 9.84 -6.77
CA ASN A 128 -7.68 10.30 -6.19
C ASN A 128 -6.58 10.57 -7.23
N LEU A 129 -6.48 9.75 -8.27
CA LEU A 129 -5.39 9.81 -9.25
C LEU A 129 -5.74 10.60 -10.52
N VAL A 130 -7.04 10.87 -10.78
CA VAL A 130 -7.48 11.58 -11.99
C VAL A 130 -8.33 12.79 -11.63
N ASP A 131 -9.43 12.60 -10.87
CA ASP A 131 -10.37 13.70 -10.67
C ASP A 131 -9.81 14.82 -9.78
N LEU A 132 -9.13 14.50 -8.68
CA LEU A 132 -8.53 15.52 -7.81
C LEU A 132 -7.36 16.25 -8.48
N PRO A 133 -6.39 15.57 -9.15
CA PRO A 133 -5.38 16.26 -9.95
C PRO A 133 -5.96 17.11 -11.09
N ALA A 134 -7.10 16.72 -11.66
CA ALA A 134 -7.79 17.52 -12.68
C ALA A 134 -8.36 18.83 -12.14
N PHE A 135 -8.60 18.96 -10.82
CA PHE A 135 -8.96 20.27 -10.23
C PHE A 135 -7.87 21.31 -10.43
N PHE A 136 -6.62 20.87 -10.48
CA PHE A 136 -5.43 21.70 -10.68
C PHE A 136 -4.98 21.73 -12.13
N GLY A 137 -5.64 21.03 -13.05
CA GLY A 137 -5.21 20.89 -14.45
C GLY A 137 -3.96 20.02 -14.64
N LYS A 138 -3.56 19.23 -13.63
CA LYS A 138 -2.46 18.26 -13.74
C LYS A 138 -2.86 17.06 -14.60
N GLU A 139 -4.13 16.67 -14.52
CA GLU A 139 -4.77 15.69 -15.39
C GLU A 139 -5.85 16.38 -16.25
N LYS A 140 -5.98 15.98 -17.52
CA LYS A 140 -7.00 16.57 -18.42
C LYS A 140 -8.31 15.84 -18.29
N SER A 141 -9.38 16.53 -17.85
CA SER A 141 -10.71 15.93 -17.72
C SER A 141 -11.80 16.97 -17.89
N ILE A 142 -12.32 17.06 -19.12
CA ILE A 142 -13.42 17.97 -19.49
C ILE A 142 -14.65 17.78 -18.58
N ASN A 143 -14.92 16.54 -18.16
CA ASN A 143 -16.04 16.24 -17.27
C ASN A 143 -15.86 16.83 -15.86
N VAL A 144 -14.63 16.79 -15.34
CA VAL A 144 -14.29 17.35 -14.03
C VAL A 144 -14.27 18.87 -14.08
N GLU A 145 -13.68 19.44 -15.14
CA GLU A 145 -13.65 20.88 -15.37
C GLU A 145 -15.06 21.47 -15.44
N ARG A 146 -15.94 20.88 -16.26
CA ARG A 146 -17.36 21.28 -16.34
C ARG A 146 -18.10 21.08 -15.02
N TRP A 147 -17.74 20.05 -14.25
CA TRP A 147 -18.35 19.83 -12.94
C TRP A 147 -17.95 20.94 -11.97
N LEU A 148 -16.69 21.35 -11.92
CA LEU A 148 -16.24 22.44 -11.04
C LEU A 148 -16.91 23.78 -11.36
N ASP A 149 -17.01 24.10 -12.66
CA ASP A 149 -17.50 25.40 -13.15
C ASP A 149 -19.02 25.60 -12.99
N LYS A 150 -19.77 24.56 -12.58
CA LYS A 150 -21.21 24.67 -12.31
C LYS A 150 -21.50 25.65 -11.16
N PRO A 151 -22.53 26.53 -11.28
CA PRO A 151 -22.89 27.48 -10.22
C PRO A 151 -23.16 26.84 -8.86
N GLU A 152 -23.76 25.64 -8.84
CA GLU A 152 -24.07 24.88 -7.63
C GLU A 152 -22.86 24.16 -7.00
N ASN A 153 -21.69 24.21 -7.65
CA ASN A 153 -20.45 23.59 -7.19
C ASN A 153 -19.47 24.65 -6.67
N PHE A 154 -18.42 24.98 -7.43
CA PHE A 154 -17.31 25.81 -6.95
C PHE A 154 -16.83 26.75 -8.06
N PRO A 155 -17.67 27.69 -8.52
CA PRO A 155 -17.28 28.66 -9.55
C PRO A 155 -16.05 29.45 -9.10
N GLY A 156 -15.12 29.69 -10.04
CA GLY A 156 -13.85 30.38 -9.79
C GLY A 156 -12.74 29.51 -9.22
N LEU A 157 -13.04 28.36 -8.59
CA LEU A 157 -12.02 27.48 -8.00
C LEU A 157 -11.00 27.01 -9.04
N ARG A 158 -11.45 26.58 -10.23
CA ARG A 158 -10.57 26.10 -11.29
C ARG A 158 -9.59 27.17 -11.79
N GLN A 159 -9.99 28.45 -11.78
CA GLN A 159 -9.13 29.55 -12.18
C GLN A 159 -8.00 29.81 -11.17
N ALA A 160 -8.27 29.52 -9.89
CA ALA A 160 -7.33 29.73 -8.79
C ALA A 160 -6.30 28.62 -8.63
N LEU A 161 -6.53 27.44 -9.22
CA LEU A 161 -5.69 26.26 -9.05
C LEU A 161 -4.81 26.01 -10.28
N ILE A 162 -3.53 25.70 -10.05
CA ILE A 162 -2.55 25.32 -11.06
C ILE A 162 -1.85 24.00 -10.68
N PRO A 163 -1.30 23.24 -11.63
CA PRO A 163 -0.67 21.94 -11.38
C PRO A 163 0.45 21.96 -10.34
N GLU A 164 1.18 23.07 -10.31
CA GLU A 164 2.34 23.33 -9.44
C GLU A 164 1.97 23.45 -7.95
N LEU A 165 0.68 23.50 -7.60
CA LEU A 165 0.21 23.53 -6.21
C LEU A 165 0.11 22.14 -5.57
N VAL A 166 0.15 21.07 -6.36
CA VAL A 166 -0.05 19.70 -5.84
C VAL A 166 1.26 19.17 -5.26
N ILE A 167 1.30 18.96 -3.94
CA ILE A 167 2.44 18.31 -3.27
C ILE A 167 2.40 16.82 -3.59
N TYR A 168 1.31 16.11 -3.24
CA TYR A 168 1.07 14.73 -3.66
C TYR A 168 -0.43 14.41 -3.76
N SER A 169 -0.77 13.38 -4.54
CA SER A 169 -2.13 12.86 -4.70
C SER A 169 -2.10 11.34 -4.90
N THR A 170 -1.72 10.61 -3.85
CA THR A 170 -1.49 9.15 -3.83
C THR A 170 -1.98 8.56 -2.51
N GLY A 171 -2.19 7.25 -2.42
CA GLY A 171 -2.66 6.60 -1.19
C GLY A 171 -4.02 7.09 -0.67
N GLY A 172 -4.92 7.48 -1.58
CA GLY A 172 -6.27 7.91 -1.24
C GLY A 172 -6.41 9.33 -0.67
N ASN A 173 -5.31 10.07 -0.55
CA ASN A 173 -5.30 11.46 -0.09
C ASN A 173 -4.55 12.39 -1.06
N ILE A 174 -4.95 13.67 -1.02
CA ILE A 174 -4.26 14.78 -1.65
C ILE A 174 -3.76 15.76 -0.58
N LEU A 175 -2.54 16.25 -0.76
CA LEU A 175 -1.99 17.40 -0.05
C LEU A 175 -1.61 18.45 -1.11
N ALA A 176 -2.17 19.65 -1.01
CA ALA A 176 -1.94 20.68 -2.00
C ALA A 176 -2.05 22.09 -1.40
N PHE A 177 -1.28 23.02 -1.97
CA PHE A 177 -1.45 24.43 -1.74
C PHE A 177 -2.67 24.98 -2.49
N CYS A 178 -3.17 26.14 -2.06
CA CYS A 178 -4.15 26.94 -2.79
C CYS A 178 -4.13 28.38 -2.27
N PRO A 179 -4.67 29.36 -3.02
CA PRO A 179 -4.86 30.70 -2.48
C PRO A 179 -5.76 30.68 -1.24
N ALA A 180 -5.46 31.52 -0.23
CA ALA A 180 -6.07 31.44 1.09
C ALA A 180 -7.61 31.49 1.06
N ALA A 181 -8.20 32.31 0.18
CA ALA A 181 -9.64 32.43 0.01
C ALA A 181 -10.34 31.13 -0.45
N TYR A 182 -9.61 30.19 -1.04
CA TYR A 182 -10.14 28.96 -1.64
C TYR A 182 -9.97 27.71 -0.77
N VAL A 183 -9.32 27.80 0.39
CA VAL A 183 -9.09 26.66 1.31
C VAL A 183 -10.38 25.87 1.59
N ASN A 184 -11.44 26.57 2.01
CA ASN A 184 -12.71 25.93 2.32
C ASN A 184 -13.43 25.41 1.07
N ALA A 185 -13.30 26.10 -0.07
CA ALA A 185 -13.91 25.69 -1.33
C ALA A 185 -13.26 24.42 -1.88
N LEU A 186 -11.92 24.35 -1.86
CA LEU A 186 -11.17 23.18 -2.29
C LEU A 186 -11.46 21.97 -1.39
N ALA A 187 -11.45 22.15 -0.07
CA ALA A 187 -11.78 21.06 0.85
C ALA A 187 -13.22 20.54 0.66
N ASN A 188 -14.19 21.44 0.45
CA ASN A 188 -15.56 21.06 0.10
C ASN A 188 -15.65 20.38 -1.27
N ALA A 189 -14.86 20.80 -2.25
CA ALA A 189 -14.83 20.19 -3.58
C ALA A 189 -14.32 18.75 -3.52
N ILE A 190 -13.28 18.48 -2.74
CA ILE A 190 -12.76 17.13 -2.51
C ILE A 190 -13.85 16.22 -1.93
N GLU A 191 -14.50 16.63 -0.84
CA GLU A 191 -15.57 15.83 -0.19
C GLU A 191 -16.80 15.64 -1.10
N LYS A 192 -17.23 16.71 -1.78
CA LYS A 192 -18.36 16.65 -2.71
C LYS A 192 -18.05 15.73 -3.88
N ARG A 193 -16.80 15.68 -4.35
CA ARG A 193 -16.40 14.81 -5.47
C ARG A 193 -16.53 13.33 -5.12
N TYR A 194 -16.02 12.92 -3.95
CA TYR A 194 -16.17 11.54 -3.48
C TYR A 194 -17.63 11.16 -3.34
N THR A 195 -18.44 12.00 -2.70
CA THR A 195 -19.89 11.77 -2.53
C THR A 195 -20.60 11.73 -3.88
N HIS A 196 -20.27 12.64 -4.80
CA HIS A 196 -20.89 12.73 -6.11
C HIS A 196 -20.64 11.48 -6.96
N GLU A 197 -19.42 10.93 -6.92
CA GLU A 197 -19.01 9.79 -7.75
C GLU A 197 -19.38 8.44 -7.12
N THR A 198 -19.31 8.32 -5.79
CA THR A 198 -19.49 7.02 -5.10
C THR A 198 -20.86 6.87 -4.43
N LEU A 199 -21.52 7.98 -4.06
CA LEU A 199 -22.72 8.07 -3.24
C LEU A 199 -22.59 7.57 -1.80
N THR A 200 -21.80 6.52 -1.55
CA THR A 200 -21.73 5.83 -0.26
C THR A 200 -20.33 5.84 0.38
N ALA A 201 -19.27 6.21 -0.36
CA ALA A 201 -17.94 6.30 0.24
C ALA A 201 -17.86 7.50 1.19
N ASN A 202 -17.10 7.33 2.28
CA ASN A 202 -16.83 8.42 3.20
C ASN A 202 -15.58 9.15 2.73
N SER A 203 -15.54 10.47 2.93
CA SER A 203 -14.38 11.31 2.64
C SER A 203 -14.28 12.42 3.66
N CYS A 204 -13.07 12.93 3.88
CA CYS A 204 -12.81 14.07 4.76
C CYS A 204 -11.76 14.95 4.10
N ALA A 205 -11.92 16.26 4.17
CA ALA A 205 -10.91 17.23 3.77
C ALA A 205 -10.92 18.43 4.70
N VAL A 206 -9.73 18.88 5.06
CA VAL A 206 -9.47 20.03 5.91
C VAL A 206 -8.43 20.91 5.26
N GLY A 207 -8.40 22.18 5.64
CA GLY A 207 -7.32 23.05 5.24
C GLY A 207 -7.25 24.25 6.15
N GLU A 208 -6.09 24.89 6.13
CA GLU A 208 -5.75 26.05 6.93
C GLU A 208 -4.89 27.00 6.10
N THR A 209 -4.70 28.20 6.63
CA THR A 209 -3.89 29.25 6.02
C THR A 209 -2.63 29.47 6.85
N PHE A 210 -1.50 29.65 6.17
CA PHE A 210 -0.18 29.79 6.77
C PHE A 210 0.60 30.91 6.10
N ARG A 211 1.54 31.54 6.83
CA ARG A 211 2.51 32.46 6.24
C ARG A 211 3.60 31.69 5.50
N LEU A 212 4.29 32.39 4.60
CA LEU A 212 5.43 31.86 3.86
C LEU A 212 6.51 31.24 4.78
N LEU A 213 6.88 31.94 5.85
CA LEU A 213 7.88 31.44 6.81
C LEU A 213 7.44 30.17 7.54
N GLU A 214 6.14 29.97 7.75
CA GLU A 214 5.62 28.78 8.43
C GLU A 214 5.82 27.51 7.60
N VAL A 215 5.86 27.64 6.27
CA VAL A 215 6.15 26.53 5.36
C VAL A 215 7.54 25.93 5.64
N LYS A 216 8.51 26.75 6.08
CA LYS A 216 9.86 26.27 6.41
C LYS A 216 10.05 25.98 7.90
N PHE A 217 9.52 26.84 8.78
CA PHE A 217 9.82 26.84 10.21
C PHE A 217 8.69 26.26 11.09
N GLY A 218 7.63 25.75 10.47
CA GLY A 218 6.45 25.26 11.18
C GLY A 218 5.58 26.38 11.73
N LEU A 219 4.68 26.05 12.66
CA LEU A 219 3.67 26.97 13.19
C LEU A 219 4.31 28.17 13.90
N LEU A 220 3.93 29.39 13.49
CA LEU A 220 4.37 30.62 14.13
C LEU A 220 3.14 31.33 14.72
N ASN A 221 3.31 31.99 15.87
CA ASN A 221 2.22 32.77 16.48
C ASN A 221 1.90 34.01 15.64
N ALA A 222 0.68 34.55 15.72
CA ALA A 222 0.24 35.72 14.95
C ALA A 222 1.25 36.89 15.11
N GLN A 223 1.66 37.17 16.35
CA GLN A 223 2.86 37.93 16.64
C GLN A 223 4.05 36.96 16.68
N ILE A 224 4.87 36.95 15.61
CA ILE A 224 5.93 35.94 15.45
C ILE A 224 6.87 35.99 16.65
N GLU A 225 7.19 37.18 17.16
CA GLU A 225 8.08 37.39 18.32
C GLU A 225 7.64 36.64 19.60
N GLN A 226 6.36 36.27 19.72
CA GLN A 226 5.81 35.52 20.85
C GLN A 226 5.75 34.00 20.62
N THR A 227 6.34 33.51 19.53
CA THR A 227 6.36 32.08 19.24
C THR A 227 7.30 31.36 20.22
N PHE A 228 6.85 30.26 20.80
CA PHE A 228 7.71 29.38 21.59
C PHE A 228 8.81 28.81 20.68
N TRP A 229 10.06 29.19 20.94
CA TRP A 229 11.20 28.90 20.07
C TRP A 229 12.31 28.10 20.77
N LEU A 230 13.46 27.92 20.11
CA LEU A 230 14.55 27.07 20.57
C LEU A 230 15.13 27.51 21.91
N ASP A 231 15.36 28.80 22.10
CA ASP A 231 15.86 29.39 23.36
C ASP A 231 14.95 29.06 24.55
N GLN A 232 13.64 29.19 24.37
CA GLN A 232 12.66 28.84 25.40
C GLN A 232 12.55 27.32 25.60
N TYR A 233 12.61 26.54 24.52
CA TYR A 233 12.60 25.08 24.57
C TYR A 233 13.75 24.53 25.41
N LEU A 234 14.98 25.02 25.18
CA LEU A 234 16.18 24.54 25.88
C LEU A 234 16.09 24.75 27.40
N VAL A 235 15.37 25.78 27.87
CA VAL A 235 15.16 26.07 29.29
C VAL A 235 14.00 25.26 29.90
N ASN A 236 13.03 24.83 29.09
CA ASN A 236 11.79 24.20 29.56
C ASN A 236 11.70 22.69 29.21
N GLN A 237 12.84 22.02 28.99
CA GLN A 237 12.88 20.61 28.59
C GLN A 237 12.23 19.66 29.61
N ASP A 238 12.23 20.02 30.89
CA ASP A 238 11.63 19.21 31.96
C ASP A 238 10.11 19.41 32.08
N ASN A 239 9.51 20.33 31.32
CA ASN A 239 8.07 20.56 31.35
C ASN A 239 7.34 19.39 30.67
N PRO A 240 6.36 18.73 31.33
CA PRO A 240 5.67 17.57 30.76
C PRO A 240 5.00 17.82 29.40
N ILE A 241 4.49 19.04 29.15
CA ILE A 241 3.85 19.40 27.88
C ILE A 241 4.90 19.54 26.77
N VAL A 242 6.05 20.15 27.09
CA VAL A 242 7.16 20.31 26.15
C VAL A 242 7.74 18.95 25.79
N GLN A 243 7.92 18.07 26.77
CA GLN A 243 8.35 16.68 26.54
C GLN A 243 7.35 15.93 25.66
N ALA A 244 6.06 15.99 25.96
CA ALA A 244 5.04 15.30 25.16
C ALA A 244 5.02 15.75 23.69
N TYR A 245 5.37 17.02 23.42
CA TYR A 245 5.38 17.57 22.07
C TYR A 245 6.69 17.29 21.31
N PHE A 246 7.84 17.55 21.94
CA PHE A 246 9.14 17.52 21.26
C PHE A 246 9.92 16.23 21.43
N ASP A 247 9.67 15.46 22.48
CA ASP A 247 10.51 14.31 22.80
C ASP A 247 10.44 13.19 21.75
N GLN A 248 11.61 12.64 21.44
CA GLN A 248 11.83 11.62 20.42
C GLN A 248 12.86 10.64 20.97
N ALA A 249 12.44 9.42 21.31
CA ALA A 249 13.26 8.43 22.02
C ALA A 249 14.57 8.05 21.31
N GLU A 250 14.64 8.20 19.99
CA GLU A 250 15.81 7.84 19.18
C GLU A 250 16.76 9.03 18.89
N VAL A 251 16.41 10.25 19.30
CA VAL A 251 17.21 11.46 19.06
C VAL A 251 17.77 11.92 20.40
N ILE A 252 19.08 12.14 20.48
CA ILE A 252 19.75 12.52 21.73
C ILE A 252 19.80 14.04 21.85
N GLU A 253 20.22 14.72 20.78
CA GLU A 253 20.45 16.17 20.79
C GLU A 253 19.13 16.95 20.92
N PRO A 254 18.96 17.79 21.96
CA PRO A 254 17.72 18.55 22.16
C PRO A 254 17.37 19.46 20.99
N GLN A 255 18.38 20.07 20.37
CA GLN A 255 18.17 20.96 19.23
C GLN A 255 17.60 20.20 18.01
N GLU A 256 18.11 19.00 17.75
CA GLU A 256 17.61 18.13 16.70
C GLU A 256 16.15 17.71 16.95
N LYS A 257 15.79 17.37 18.20
CA LYS A 257 14.39 17.10 18.59
C LYS A 257 13.47 18.26 18.24
N PHE A 258 13.91 19.48 18.53
CA PHE A 258 13.15 20.70 18.23
C PHE A 258 12.99 20.90 16.71
N TRP A 259 14.07 20.82 15.94
CA TRP A 259 14.05 21.04 14.48
C TRP A 259 13.27 19.97 13.73
N ASN A 260 13.33 18.71 14.17
CA ASN A 260 12.51 17.63 13.63
C ASN A 260 11.00 17.89 13.78
N ARG A 261 10.61 18.73 14.75
CA ARG A 261 9.20 19.18 14.92
C ARG A 261 8.91 20.51 14.23
N LYS A 262 9.79 21.50 14.31
CA LYS A 262 9.58 22.87 13.79
C LYS A 262 9.96 23.00 12.32
N ASN A 263 9.16 22.38 11.47
CA ASN A 263 9.30 22.43 10.01
C ASN A 263 7.93 22.20 9.34
N PHE A 264 7.90 22.01 8.01
CA PHE A 264 6.65 21.81 7.26
C PHE A 264 5.77 20.68 7.81
N THR A 265 6.38 19.62 8.36
CA THR A 265 5.68 18.47 8.95
C THR A 265 4.80 18.88 10.14
N GLU A 266 5.10 19.99 10.83
CA GLU A 266 4.23 20.54 11.87
C GLU A 266 2.87 20.97 11.31
N LEU A 267 2.87 21.63 10.14
CA LEU A 267 1.66 22.07 9.46
C LEU A 267 0.82 20.87 9.03
N VAL A 268 1.47 19.85 8.46
CA VAL A 268 0.84 18.58 8.07
C VAL A 268 0.26 17.86 9.30
N THR A 269 0.96 17.89 10.43
CA THR A 269 0.51 17.30 11.70
C THR A 269 -0.73 18.03 12.22
N GLN A 270 -0.77 19.37 12.16
CA GLN A 270 -1.94 20.15 12.53
C GLN A 270 -3.15 19.82 11.63
N LEU A 271 -2.94 19.72 10.32
CA LEU A 271 -3.99 19.31 9.38
C LEU A 271 -4.45 17.88 9.66
N THR A 272 -3.54 16.96 9.98
CA THR A 272 -3.89 15.58 10.33
C THR A 272 -4.75 15.50 11.61
N ALA A 273 -4.43 16.31 12.63
CA ALA A 273 -5.24 16.41 13.83
C ALA A 273 -6.65 16.93 13.51
N ARG A 274 -6.76 18.00 12.71
CA ARG A 274 -8.05 18.56 12.26
C ARG A 274 -8.84 17.58 11.40
N TYR A 275 -8.16 16.85 10.52
CA TYR A 275 -8.75 15.80 9.69
C TYR A 275 -9.42 14.74 10.57
N ASN A 276 -8.74 14.29 11.64
CA ASN A 276 -9.29 13.33 12.59
C ASN A 276 -10.47 13.91 13.38
N GLN A 277 -10.40 15.17 13.82
CA GLN A 277 -11.51 15.85 14.48
C GLN A 277 -12.74 15.96 13.57
N ARG A 278 -12.54 16.35 12.29
CA ARG A 278 -13.61 16.44 11.29
C ARG A 278 -14.20 15.06 10.99
N ARG A 279 -13.35 14.05 10.83
CA ARG A 279 -13.77 12.64 10.66
C ARG A 279 -14.60 12.13 11.83
N SER A 280 -14.34 12.60 13.05
CA SER A 280 -15.13 12.29 14.25
C SER A 280 -16.43 13.08 14.37
N GLY A 281 -16.67 14.07 13.49
CA GLY A 281 -17.91 14.85 13.44
C GLY A 281 -17.86 16.19 14.18
N ASN A 282 -16.67 16.70 14.54
CA ASN A 282 -16.54 17.99 15.20
C ASN A 282 -16.94 19.15 14.28
N ASN A 283 -17.60 20.17 14.84
CA ASN A 283 -18.01 21.38 14.12
C ASN A 283 -16.84 22.38 14.00
N PHE A 284 -16.81 23.11 12.89
CA PHE A 284 -15.85 24.19 12.63
C PHE A 284 -16.60 25.48 12.27
N LEU A 285 -16.08 26.64 12.67
CA LEU A 285 -16.77 27.93 12.59
C LEU A 285 -17.36 28.25 11.20
N ASN A 286 -16.67 27.83 10.13
CA ASN A 286 -16.97 28.20 8.75
C ASN A 286 -17.33 27.02 7.84
N ARG A 287 -17.37 25.79 8.37
CA ARG A 287 -17.72 24.58 7.62
C ARG A 287 -18.48 23.60 8.52
N PRO A 288 -19.74 23.25 8.21
CA PRO A 288 -20.43 22.21 8.96
C PRO A 288 -19.69 20.88 8.87
N SER A 289 -19.77 20.06 9.91
CA SER A 289 -19.06 18.78 10.00
C SER A 289 -19.52 17.76 8.95
N ARG A 290 -20.75 17.90 8.42
CA ARG A 290 -21.38 16.99 7.45
C ARG A 290 -21.94 17.74 6.23
N CYS A 291 -21.10 18.45 5.48
CA CYS A 291 -21.55 19.19 4.29
C CYS A 291 -21.98 18.27 3.13
N TYR A 292 -21.26 17.15 2.94
CA TYR A 292 -21.56 16.14 1.91
C TYR A 292 -21.53 14.74 2.54
N PRO A 293 -22.57 14.36 3.31
CA PRO A 293 -22.62 13.03 3.90
C PRO A 293 -22.87 11.98 2.82
N PRO A 294 -22.35 10.75 2.98
CA PRO A 294 -22.74 9.66 2.11
C PRO A 294 -24.25 9.39 2.25
N MET A 295 -24.89 9.04 1.15
CA MET A 295 -26.33 8.84 1.08
C MET A 295 -26.69 7.41 1.48
N PHE A 296 -27.37 7.27 2.62
CA PHE A 296 -27.95 6.01 3.07
C PHE A 296 -29.47 6.16 3.07
N GLU A 297 -30.14 5.37 2.24
CA GLU A 297 -31.60 5.26 2.28
C GLU A 297 -31.99 4.32 3.44
N THR A 298 -33.05 4.68 4.18
CA THR A 298 -33.43 4.04 5.46
C THR A 298 -34.80 3.37 5.45
N HIS A 299 -35.48 3.31 4.31
CA HIS A 299 -36.85 2.80 4.22
C HIS A 299 -36.89 1.26 4.24
N PRO A 300 -37.44 0.63 5.30
CA PRO A 300 -37.25 -0.81 5.54
C PRO A 300 -37.94 -1.72 4.50
N TYR A 301 -38.99 -1.26 3.83
CA TYR A 301 -39.84 -2.09 2.97
C TYR A 301 -39.49 -2.06 1.47
N LEU A 302 -38.50 -1.27 1.05
CA LEU A 302 -38.15 -1.19 -0.36
C LEU A 302 -37.26 -2.36 -0.79
N ARG A 303 -37.37 -2.76 -2.07
CA ARG A 303 -36.54 -3.83 -2.64
C ARG A 303 -35.06 -3.45 -2.54
N ARG A 304 -34.26 -4.37 -1.99
CA ARG A 304 -32.81 -4.22 -1.86
C ARG A 304 -32.10 -4.77 -3.11
N ASP A 305 -30.93 -4.21 -3.39
CA ASP A 305 -30.01 -4.74 -4.40
C ASP A 305 -29.36 -6.06 -3.92
N GLU A 306 -28.70 -6.74 -4.86
CA GLU A 306 -28.19 -8.10 -4.61
C GLU A 306 -26.92 -8.20 -3.75
N SER A 307 -26.21 -7.09 -3.51
CA SER A 307 -24.86 -7.12 -2.92
C SER A 307 -24.73 -6.19 -1.73
N ASP A 308 -25.08 -4.92 -1.90
CA ASP A 308 -24.77 -3.85 -0.94
C ASP A 308 -25.98 -3.54 -0.03
N LEU A 309 -27.09 -4.26 -0.24
CA LEU A 309 -28.37 -4.14 0.46
C LEU A 309 -28.96 -2.73 0.42
N ARG A 310 -28.71 -1.99 -0.67
CA ARG A 310 -29.22 -0.63 -0.90
C ARG A 310 -30.53 -0.66 -1.69
N LEU A 311 -31.26 0.45 -1.72
CA LEU A 311 -32.46 0.59 -2.55
C LEU A 311 -32.15 0.26 -4.02
N ALA A 312 -32.78 -0.80 -4.54
CA ALA A 312 -32.72 -1.12 -5.94
C ALA A 312 -33.54 -0.12 -6.77
N VAL A 313 -32.93 0.44 -7.81
CA VAL A 313 -33.55 1.45 -8.69
C VAL A 313 -33.70 0.96 -10.13
N ALA A 314 -32.98 -0.10 -10.51
CA ALA A 314 -33.07 -0.69 -11.84
C ALA A 314 -32.81 -2.19 -11.84
N LYS A 315 -33.34 -2.89 -12.84
CA LYS A 315 -33.06 -4.31 -13.09
C LYS A 315 -32.17 -4.42 -14.33
N ALA A 316 -30.98 -5.01 -14.19
CA ALA A 316 -30.00 -5.08 -15.28
C ALA A 316 -30.20 -6.33 -16.15
N GLN A 317 -30.00 -6.17 -17.47
CA GLN A 317 -29.96 -7.29 -18.43
C GLN A 317 -28.59 -8.00 -18.38
N LEU A 318 -28.30 -8.61 -17.24
CA LEU A 318 -27.11 -9.43 -16.99
C LEU A 318 -27.55 -10.86 -16.61
N ALA A 319 -26.60 -11.80 -16.56
CA ALA A 319 -26.87 -13.15 -16.04
C ALA A 319 -27.50 -13.06 -14.64
N GLY A 320 -28.63 -13.74 -14.43
CA GLY A 320 -29.43 -13.68 -13.20
C GLY A 320 -30.31 -12.43 -13.04
N GLU A 321 -30.33 -11.54 -14.03
CA GLU A 321 -31.12 -10.30 -14.07
C GLU A 321 -31.14 -9.49 -12.75
N PRO A 322 -29.96 -9.08 -12.24
CA PRO A 322 -29.83 -8.54 -10.89
C PRO A 322 -30.52 -7.18 -10.74
N HIS A 323 -31.07 -6.95 -9.56
CA HIS A 323 -31.55 -5.64 -9.12
C HIS A 323 -30.38 -4.82 -8.59
N LEU A 324 -30.21 -3.60 -9.10
CA LEU A 324 -29.08 -2.73 -8.80
C LEU A 324 -29.54 -1.42 -8.16
N SER A 325 -28.83 -0.99 -7.13
CA SER A 325 -28.82 0.41 -6.70
C SER A 325 -27.93 1.26 -7.61
N ASP A 326 -28.02 2.59 -7.53
CA ASP A 326 -27.12 3.50 -8.25
C ASP A 326 -25.65 3.25 -7.83
N ALA A 327 -25.39 3.09 -6.53
CA ALA A 327 -24.05 2.81 -6.02
C ALA A 327 -23.49 1.48 -6.55
N LEU A 328 -24.26 0.40 -6.46
CA LEU A 328 -23.83 -0.91 -6.96
C LEU A 328 -23.66 -0.91 -8.49
N ALA A 329 -24.53 -0.21 -9.22
CA ALA A 329 -24.39 -0.08 -10.67
C ALA A 329 -23.09 0.63 -11.05
N ARG A 330 -22.73 1.73 -10.37
CA ARG A 330 -21.45 2.44 -10.63
C ARG A 330 -20.24 1.54 -10.39
N LYS A 331 -20.27 0.74 -9.31
CA LYS A 331 -19.24 -0.28 -9.03
C LYS A 331 -19.19 -1.29 -10.18
N LYS A 332 -20.30 -1.91 -10.56
CA LYS A 332 -20.34 -2.89 -11.68
C LYS A 332 -19.79 -2.32 -12.98
N ILE A 333 -20.22 -1.11 -13.37
CA ILE A 333 -19.75 -0.43 -14.59
C ILE A 333 -18.24 -0.23 -14.55
N MET A 334 -17.71 0.26 -13.43
CA MET A 334 -16.28 0.49 -13.28
C MET A 334 -15.49 -0.83 -13.27
N GLY A 335 -16.00 -1.87 -12.62
CA GLY A 335 -15.39 -3.20 -12.62
C GLY A 335 -15.27 -3.79 -14.03
N GLN A 336 -16.33 -3.67 -14.85
CA GLN A 336 -16.34 -4.14 -16.24
C GLN A 336 -15.41 -3.32 -17.15
N ARG A 337 -15.37 -1.99 -16.97
CA ARG A 337 -14.46 -1.10 -17.72
C ARG A 337 -13.01 -1.35 -17.36
N ALA A 338 -12.69 -1.59 -16.09
CA ALA A 338 -11.33 -1.85 -15.62
C ALA A 338 -10.72 -3.13 -16.21
N LYS A 339 -11.54 -4.11 -16.62
CA LYS A 339 -11.12 -5.36 -17.25
C LYS A 339 -11.28 -5.40 -18.77
N SER A 340 -11.57 -4.25 -19.38
CA SER A 340 -11.78 -4.15 -20.82
C SER A 340 -12.77 -5.20 -21.36
N GLU A 341 -13.85 -5.53 -20.62
CA GLU A 341 -14.82 -6.56 -21.04
C GLU A 341 -15.46 -6.26 -22.41
N GLU A 342 -15.89 -7.27 -23.16
CA GLU A 342 -16.47 -7.09 -24.49
C GLU A 342 -17.67 -6.13 -24.51
N SER A 343 -17.85 -5.45 -25.65
CA SER A 343 -18.92 -4.46 -25.85
C SER A 343 -20.32 -5.02 -25.58
N ALA A 344 -20.55 -6.31 -25.85
CA ALA A 344 -21.82 -6.99 -25.58
C ALA A 344 -22.20 -6.98 -24.09
N ARG A 345 -21.25 -7.21 -23.18
CA ARG A 345 -21.49 -7.16 -21.71
C ARG A 345 -21.57 -5.74 -21.15
N ARG A 346 -21.29 -4.72 -21.97
CA ARG A 346 -21.41 -3.30 -21.63
C ARG A 346 -22.73 -2.65 -22.06
N LYS A 347 -23.49 -3.32 -22.95
CA LYS A 347 -24.74 -2.75 -23.51
C LYS A 347 -25.78 -2.42 -22.44
N TRP A 348 -25.85 -3.22 -21.38
CA TRP A 348 -26.90 -3.05 -20.35
C TRP A 348 -26.91 -1.65 -19.75
N TYR A 349 -25.75 -1.02 -19.54
CA TYR A 349 -25.68 0.32 -18.96
C TYR A 349 -25.76 1.45 -19.99
N SER A 350 -25.61 1.18 -21.30
CA SER A 350 -25.92 2.17 -22.32
C SER A 350 -27.43 2.28 -22.60
N THR A 351 -28.20 1.24 -22.23
CA THR A 351 -29.63 1.14 -22.49
C THR A 351 -30.50 1.20 -21.23
N LEU A 352 -29.92 1.03 -20.03
CA LEU A 352 -30.69 1.11 -18.77
C LEU A 352 -31.08 2.55 -18.45
N GLU A 353 -32.36 2.75 -18.11
CA GLU A 353 -32.87 3.95 -17.47
C GLU A 353 -32.84 3.77 -15.95
N PHE A 354 -32.18 4.69 -15.23
CA PHE A 354 -31.98 4.58 -13.77
C PHE A 354 -33.03 5.37 -12.98
N GLY A 355 -34.28 4.93 -13.05
CA GLY A 355 -35.38 5.63 -12.38
C GLY A 355 -35.56 7.08 -12.88
N TRP A 356 -36.28 7.88 -12.10
CA TRP A 356 -36.67 9.24 -12.44
C TRP A 356 -35.92 10.28 -11.62
N GLN A 357 -35.42 11.33 -12.26
CA GLN A 357 -34.89 12.53 -11.61
C GLN A 357 -35.50 13.77 -12.30
N ASP A 358 -36.17 14.63 -11.53
CA ASP A 358 -36.78 15.87 -12.00
C ASP A 358 -37.68 15.71 -13.25
N GLY A 359 -38.54 14.68 -13.25
CA GLY A 359 -39.50 14.43 -14.34
C GLY A 359 -38.89 13.83 -15.62
N GLN A 360 -37.61 13.44 -15.61
CA GLN A 360 -36.95 12.75 -16.72
C GLN A 360 -36.31 11.43 -16.28
N ALA A 361 -36.16 10.49 -17.22
CA ALA A 361 -35.36 9.29 -17.00
C ALA A 361 -33.92 9.71 -16.68
N LYS A 362 -33.42 9.31 -15.51
CA LYS A 362 -32.05 9.64 -15.08
C LYS A 362 -31.07 8.99 -16.04
N LYS A 363 -30.41 9.80 -16.87
CA LYS A 363 -29.33 9.34 -17.74
C LYS A 363 -28.16 8.87 -16.88
N LEU A 364 -27.62 7.72 -17.23
CA LEU A 364 -26.56 7.09 -16.47
C LEU A 364 -25.31 7.99 -16.36
N TRP A 365 -24.71 7.97 -15.18
CA TRP A 365 -23.34 8.40 -14.92
C TRP A 365 -22.38 7.93 -16.02
N ARG A 366 -21.75 8.89 -16.73
CA ARG A 366 -20.73 8.61 -17.75
C ARG A 366 -19.35 8.70 -17.12
N THR A 367 -18.67 7.55 -17.05
CA THR A 367 -17.33 7.49 -16.46
C THR A 367 -16.30 8.11 -17.41
N GLY A 368 -15.42 8.95 -16.87
CA GLY A 368 -14.26 9.49 -17.59
C GLY A 368 -13.23 8.41 -17.95
N PRO A 369 -12.15 8.75 -18.68
CA PRO A 369 -11.04 7.83 -18.89
C PRO A 369 -10.40 7.43 -17.55
N PHE A 370 -10.01 6.16 -17.42
CA PHE A 370 -9.33 5.63 -16.24
C PHE A 370 -8.39 4.50 -16.69
N GLN A 371 -7.19 4.47 -16.13
CA GLN A 371 -6.21 3.40 -16.34
C GLN A 371 -6.27 2.41 -15.19
N SER A 372 -6.73 1.18 -15.47
CA SER A 372 -6.75 0.13 -14.46
C SER A 372 -5.35 -0.38 -14.11
N TRP A 373 -5.21 -1.02 -12.96
CA TRP A 373 -3.96 -1.67 -12.58
C TRP A 373 -3.52 -2.76 -13.58
N GLY A 374 -4.47 -3.47 -14.20
CA GLY A 374 -4.17 -4.41 -15.29
C GLY A 374 -3.52 -3.73 -16.50
N PHE A 375 -4.08 -2.60 -16.94
CA PHE A 375 -3.48 -1.81 -18.03
C PHE A 375 -2.09 -1.27 -17.67
N ARG A 376 -1.90 -0.81 -16.42
CA ARG A 376 -0.58 -0.35 -15.93
C ARG A 376 0.45 -1.48 -15.91
N PHE A 377 0.03 -2.70 -15.55
CA PHE A 377 0.88 -3.89 -15.61
C PHE A 377 1.28 -4.24 -17.05
N GLU A 378 0.33 -4.26 -17.99
CA GLU A 378 0.62 -4.48 -19.42
C GLU A 378 1.59 -3.43 -19.96
N ARG A 379 1.40 -2.16 -19.59
CA ARG A 379 2.33 -1.07 -19.93
C ARG A 379 3.72 -1.32 -19.35
N PHE A 380 3.81 -1.71 -18.08
CA PHE A 380 5.08 -2.07 -17.45
C PHE A 380 5.80 -3.21 -18.20
N LEU A 381 5.09 -4.25 -18.64
CA LEU A 381 5.70 -5.33 -19.44
C LEU A 381 6.30 -4.83 -20.76
N ARG A 382 5.63 -3.87 -21.42
CA ARG A 382 6.14 -3.25 -22.66
C ARG A 382 7.37 -2.38 -22.39
N GLU A 383 7.28 -1.49 -21.40
CA GLU A 383 8.33 -0.51 -21.07
C GLU A 383 9.61 -1.18 -20.55
N THR A 384 9.49 -2.32 -19.85
CA THR A 384 10.64 -3.05 -19.28
C THR A 384 11.18 -4.17 -20.18
N GLY A 385 10.60 -4.37 -21.38
CA GLY A 385 11.00 -5.47 -22.28
C GLY A 385 10.65 -6.88 -21.77
N LYS A 386 9.92 -7.01 -20.66
CA LYS A 386 9.53 -8.29 -20.05
C LYS A 386 8.36 -8.98 -20.77
N ALA A 387 7.70 -8.29 -21.70
CA ALA A 387 6.55 -8.83 -22.44
C ALA A 387 6.84 -10.18 -23.13
N HIS A 388 8.00 -10.33 -23.78
CA HIS A 388 8.33 -11.57 -24.49
C HIS A 388 8.45 -12.77 -23.52
N GLY A 389 9.14 -12.59 -22.39
CA GLY A 389 9.26 -13.62 -21.36
C GLY A 389 7.93 -13.96 -20.69
N TYR A 390 7.11 -12.95 -20.43
CA TYR A 390 5.80 -13.11 -19.79
C TYR A 390 4.80 -13.86 -20.68
N TYR A 391 4.62 -13.42 -21.93
CA TYR A 391 3.65 -14.01 -22.85
C TYR A 391 4.16 -15.27 -23.54
N ARG A 392 5.47 -15.48 -23.61
CA ARG A 392 6.11 -16.61 -24.32
C ARG A 392 5.67 -16.65 -25.78
N ASN A 393 4.86 -17.65 -26.15
CA ASN A 393 4.34 -17.86 -27.51
C ASN A 393 2.97 -17.19 -27.73
N LEU A 394 2.43 -16.51 -26.72
CA LEU A 394 1.14 -15.80 -26.80
C LEU A 394 1.36 -14.35 -27.22
N THR A 395 0.33 -13.77 -27.82
CA THR A 395 0.22 -12.32 -28.05
C THR A 395 -0.55 -11.67 -26.91
N GLU A 396 -0.32 -10.38 -26.69
CA GLU A 396 -1.03 -9.60 -25.67
C GLU A 396 -2.56 -9.68 -25.85
N GLN A 397 -3.07 -9.63 -27.09
CA GLN A 397 -4.51 -9.69 -27.35
C GLN A 397 -5.15 -11.05 -27.02
N GLN A 398 -4.35 -12.12 -26.91
CA GLN A 398 -4.84 -13.46 -26.56
C GLN A 398 -5.04 -13.64 -25.06
N VAL A 399 -4.47 -12.76 -24.23
CA VAL A 399 -4.54 -12.84 -22.77
C VAL A 399 -5.50 -11.80 -22.25
N THR A 400 -6.35 -12.22 -21.30
CA THR A 400 -7.37 -11.36 -20.71
C THR A 400 -7.24 -11.32 -19.20
N GLY A 401 -7.79 -10.31 -18.53
CA GLY A 401 -7.83 -10.31 -17.06
C GLY A 401 -8.72 -11.43 -16.50
N ALA A 402 -8.37 -11.95 -15.32
CA ALA A 402 -9.29 -12.74 -14.51
C ALA A 402 -10.53 -11.89 -14.15
N ARG A 403 -11.72 -12.47 -14.24
CA ARG A 403 -13.01 -11.82 -13.94
C ARG A 403 -13.53 -12.22 -12.57
N THR A 404 -13.39 -13.51 -12.21
CA THR A 404 -13.93 -14.09 -10.97
C THR A 404 -12.85 -14.80 -10.16
N LEU A 405 -13.11 -15.02 -8.86
CA LEU A 405 -12.23 -15.84 -8.01
C LEU A 405 -12.08 -17.26 -8.54
N ARG A 406 -13.16 -17.81 -9.10
CA ARG A 406 -13.22 -19.15 -9.67
C ARG A 406 -12.24 -19.33 -10.83
N GLU A 407 -12.04 -18.32 -11.65
CA GLU A 407 -11.03 -18.37 -12.70
C GLU A 407 -9.60 -18.44 -12.13
N ILE A 408 -9.32 -17.70 -11.05
CA ILE A 408 -8.01 -17.73 -10.38
C ILE A 408 -7.79 -19.10 -9.71
N GLY A 409 -8.81 -19.63 -9.01
CA GLY A 409 -8.76 -20.95 -8.38
C GLY A 409 -8.71 -22.10 -9.39
N ASN A 410 -9.31 -21.93 -10.57
CA ASN A 410 -9.24 -22.88 -11.67
C ASN A 410 -7.83 -23.04 -12.23
N VAL A 411 -7.06 -21.97 -12.31
CA VAL A 411 -5.68 -22.01 -12.84
C VAL A 411 -4.63 -22.30 -11.77
N SER A 412 -5.03 -22.40 -10.50
CA SER A 412 -4.14 -22.91 -9.46
C SER A 412 -3.83 -24.39 -9.69
N ARG A 413 -2.64 -24.83 -9.29
CA ARG A 413 -2.26 -26.25 -9.35
C ARG A 413 -3.16 -27.10 -8.46
N THR A 414 -3.34 -26.65 -7.22
CA THR A 414 -4.35 -27.21 -6.31
C THR A 414 -5.67 -26.52 -6.61
N LYS A 415 -6.48 -27.16 -7.46
CA LYS A 415 -7.74 -26.61 -7.99
C LYS A 415 -8.67 -26.14 -6.87
N GLY A 416 -9.36 -25.03 -7.12
CA GLY A 416 -10.37 -24.48 -6.21
C GLY A 416 -9.80 -23.66 -5.06
N PHE A 417 -8.50 -23.35 -5.06
CA PHE A 417 -7.85 -22.52 -4.05
C PHE A 417 -7.26 -21.24 -4.63
N VAL A 418 -7.42 -20.15 -3.88
CA VAL A 418 -6.84 -18.83 -4.16
C VAL A 418 -6.05 -18.37 -2.95
N ALA A 419 -5.18 -17.38 -3.14
CA ALA A 419 -4.49 -16.71 -2.06
C ALA A 419 -4.79 -15.21 -2.05
N TYR A 420 -5.03 -14.67 -0.87
CA TYR A 420 -5.07 -13.24 -0.61
C TYR A 420 -3.71 -12.82 -0.04
N ILE A 421 -3.09 -11.81 -0.66
CA ILE A 421 -1.84 -11.22 -0.19
C ILE A 421 -2.14 -9.79 0.19
N TYR A 422 -1.96 -9.44 1.47
CA TYR A 422 -2.14 -8.09 1.96
C TYR A 422 -0.84 -7.57 2.57
N ALA A 423 -0.24 -6.56 1.94
CA ALA A 423 1.03 -5.96 2.34
C ALA A 423 0.85 -4.50 2.77
N ASP A 424 1.69 -4.03 3.68
CA ASP A 424 1.68 -2.65 4.17
C ASP A 424 3.09 -2.23 4.63
N GLY A 425 3.46 -1.00 4.30
CA GLY A 425 4.77 -0.41 4.59
C GLY A 425 5.09 -0.28 6.09
N ASN A 426 6.35 -0.56 6.43
CA ASN A 426 6.89 -0.41 7.76
C ASN A 426 7.63 0.92 7.91
N ASN A 427 7.49 1.54 9.09
CA ASN A 427 8.22 2.75 9.50
C ASN A 427 8.00 4.02 8.63
N MET A 428 6.94 4.07 7.81
CA MET A 428 6.64 5.24 6.94
C MET A 428 6.51 6.55 7.75
N GLY A 429 5.65 6.58 8.77
CA GLY A 429 5.45 7.77 9.59
C GLY A 429 6.69 8.18 10.39
N GLY A 430 7.47 7.20 10.86
CA GLY A 430 8.72 7.46 11.57
C GLY A 430 9.79 8.07 10.67
N TYR A 431 9.83 7.67 9.39
CA TYR A 431 10.71 8.27 8.39
C TYR A 431 10.28 9.69 8.04
N ILE A 432 8.98 9.94 7.81
CA ILE A 432 8.45 11.28 7.53
C ILE A 432 8.85 12.25 8.65
N GLN A 433 8.65 11.86 9.91
CA GLN A 433 8.96 12.73 11.04
C GLN A 433 10.45 13.11 11.15
N LYS A 434 11.36 12.23 10.72
CA LYS A 434 12.82 12.39 10.92
C LYS A 434 13.57 12.92 9.70
N SER A 435 13.03 12.72 8.50
CA SER A 435 13.78 12.92 7.25
C SER A 435 13.03 13.73 6.20
N VAL A 436 11.79 14.13 6.48
CA VAL A 436 10.96 14.92 5.56
C VAL A 436 10.63 16.24 6.25
N HIS A 437 11.25 17.33 5.76
CA HIS A 437 11.17 18.63 6.43
C HIS A 437 10.57 19.73 5.54
N ALA A 438 10.63 19.58 4.21
CA ALA A 438 10.10 20.52 3.24
C ALA A 438 8.96 19.93 2.39
N PRO A 439 8.11 20.77 1.78
CA PRO A 439 7.08 20.31 0.83
C PRO A 439 7.62 19.42 -0.30
N GLU A 440 8.79 19.76 -0.84
CA GLU A 440 9.47 19.00 -1.90
C GLU A 440 9.89 17.60 -1.42
N ASP A 441 10.32 17.49 -0.15
CA ASP A 441 10.68 16.20 0.43
C ASP A 441 9.45 15.29 0.53
N HIS A 442 8.27 15.85 0.90
CA HIS A 442 7.01 15.09 0.90
C HIS A 442 6.61 14.64 -0.51
N GLN A 443 6.76 15.51 -1.50
CA GLN A 443 6.46 15.19 -2.89
C GLN A 443 7.37 14.05 -3.39
N LYS A 444 8.68 14.14 -3.14
CA LYS A 444 9.66 13.12 -3.52
C LYS A 444 9.39 11.80 -2.81
N PHE A 445 9.27 11.82 -1.48
CA PHE A 445 8.99 10.63 -0.68
C PHE A 445 7.71 9.91 -1.14
N SER A 446 6.63 10.67 -1.34
CA SER A 446 5.35 10.11 -1.79
C SER A 446 5.44 9.49 -3.19
N LYS A 447 6.24 10.08 -4.09
CA LYS A 447 6.48 9.54 -5.43
C LYS A 447 7.32 8.26 -5.37
N ASP A 448 8.46 8.31 -4.66
CA ASP A 448 9.40 7.20 -4.53
C ASP A 448 8.71 5.96 -3.97
N VAL A 449 7.92 6.12 -2.89
CA VAL A 449 7.18 5.00 -2.27
C VAL A 449 6.11 4.46 -3.22
N PHE A 450 5.30 5.33 -3.84
CA PHE A 450 4.24 4.90 -4.76
C PHE A 450 4.80 4.12 -5.98
N GLU A 451 5.91 4.60 -6.54
CA GLU A 451 6.61 3.93 -7.64
C GLU A 451 7.23 2.61 -7.18
N ALA A 452 7.92 2.59 -6.03
CA ALA A 452 8.53 1.38 -5.49
C ALA A 452 7.50 0.29 -5.21
N VAL A 453 6.36 0.61 -4.59
CA VAL A 453 5.26 -0.35 -4.35
C VAL A 453 4.72 -0.88 -5.68
N GLY A 454 4.35 0.00 -6.61
CA GLY A 454 3.79 -0.39 -7.90
C GLY A 454 4.74 -1.27 -8.72
N GLN A 455 6.02 -0.88 -8.83
CA GLN A 455 7.03 -1.65 -9.55
C GLN A 455 7.31 -3.00 -8.88
N SER A 456 7.30 -3.07 -7.55
CA SER A 456 7.53 -4.32 -6.82
C SER A 456 6.42 -5.34 -7.08
N VAL A 457 5.17 -4.89 -7.09
CA VAL A 457 4.01 -5.72 -7.45
C VAL A 457 4.10 -6.17 -8.91
N PHE A 458 4.33 -5.24 -9.84
CA PHE A 458 4.41 -5.59 -11.26
C PHE A 458 5.58 -6.53 -11.57
N GLN A 459 6.72 -6.35 -10.91
CA GLN A 459 7.86 -7.24 -11.05
C GLN A 459 7.53 -8.65 -10.54
N ALA A 460 6.92 -8.77 -9.36
CA ALA A 460 6.49 -10.07 -8.82
C ALA A 460 5.48 -10.78 -9.73
N LEU A 461 4.52 -10.03 -10.29
CA LEU A 461 3.54 -10.57 -11.23
C LEU A 461 4.13 -10.89 -12.61
N SER A 462 5.18 -10.18 -13.05
CA SER A 462 5.85 -10.42 -14.34
C SER A 462 6.66 -11.72 -14.37
N GLN A 463 7.02 -12.26 -13.21
CA GLN A 463 7.64 -13.58 -13.09
C GLN A 463 6.62 -14.72 -13.24
N GLN A 464 5.33 -14.39 -13.19
CA GLN A 464 4.25 -15.33 -13.46
C GLN A 464 4.01 -15.44 -14.97
N ASN A 465 3.32 -16.51 -15.40
CA ASN A 465 2.96 -16.68 -16.80
C ASN A 465 1.44 -16.71 -16.93
N PRO A 466 0.87 -16.27 -18.07
CA PRO A 466 -0.52 -16.51 -18.39
C PRO A 466 -0.88 -17.98 -18.23
N ARG A 467 -2.11 -18.26 -17.77
CA ARG A 467 -2.62 -19.62 -17.59
C ARG A 467 -3.94 -19.79 -18.32
N GLN A 468 -4.17 -20.98 -18.84
CA GLN A 468 -5.36 -21.31 -19.62
C GLN A 468 -6.48 -21.85 -18.72
N LEU A 469 -7.70 -21.35 -18.91
CA LEU A 469 -8.91 -21.80 -18.21
C LEU A 469 -9.41 -23.13 -18.78
N GLN A 470 -9.84 -24.05 -17.92
CA GLN A 470 -10.34 -25.37 -18.33
C GLN A 470 -11.44 -25.91 -17.40
N GLY A 471 -12.46 -26.57 -17.94
CA GLY A 471 -13.46 -27.28 -17.15
C GLY A 471 -14.36 -26.39 -16.28
N LEU A 472 -14.62 -25.15 -16.71
CA LEU A 472 -15.59 -24.25 -16.07
C LEU A 472 -17.00 -24.55 -16.61
N ASN A 473 -17.94 -24.82 -15.70
CA ASN A 473 -19.29 -25.27 -16.04
C ASN A 473 -20.39 -24.28 -15.60
N ASP A 474 -20.04 -23.19 -14.93
CA ASP A 474 -21.01 -22.18 -14.52
C ASP A 474 -21.33 -21.19 -15.65
N ALA A 475 -22.54 -20.65 -15.62
CA ALA A 475 -23.06 -19.76 -16.66
C ALA A 475 -22.20 -18.50 -16.86
N ASP A 476 -21.51 -18.01 -15.82
CA ASP A 476 -20.70 -16.80 -15.90
C ASP A 476 -19.37 -17.00 -16.64
N ASN A 477 -18.80 -18.20 -16.57
CA ASN A 477 -17.45 -18.50 -17.05
C ASN A 477 -17.37 -19.60 -18.13
N ILE A 478 -18.43 -20.37 -18.41
CA ILE A 478 -18.39 -21.50 -19.37
C ILE A 478 -17.90 -21.10 -20.77
N HIS A 479 -18.23 -19.89 -21.21
CA HIS A 479 -17.82 -19.32 -22.50
C HIS A 479 -16.33 -18.93 -22.58
N ARG A 480 -15.59 -19.04 -21.47
CA ARG A 480 -14.17 -18.69 -21.39
C ARG A 480 -13.25 -19.90 -21.24
N ASN A 481 -13.78 -21.12 -21.33
CA ASN A 481 -12.93 -22.31 -21.43
C ASN A 481 -11.96 -22.16 -22.62
N ASN A 482 -10.70 -22.54 -22.39
CA ASN A 482 -9.56 -22.38 -23.29
C ASN A 482 -9.01 -20.95 -23.46
N ASN A 483 -9.60 -19.93 -22.82
CA ASN A 483 -9.03 -18.59 -22.82
C ASN A 483 -7.79 -18.52 -21.92
N TRP A 484 -6.82 -17.69 -22.32
CA TRP A 484 -5.66 -17.36 -21.51
C TRP A 484 -5.96 -16.15 -20.63
N ILE A 485 -5.53 -16.24 -19.37
CA ILE A 485 -5.70 -15.16 -18.42
C ILE A 485 -4.39 -14.75 -17.73
N HIS A 486 -4.31 -13.46 -17.37
CA HIS A 486 -3.46 -13.01 -16.29
C HIS A 486 -4.00 -13.61 -14.98
N PRO A 487 -3.26 -14.53 -14.32
CA PRO A 487 -3.79 -15.29 -13.20
C PRO A 487 -3.64 -14.48 -11.91
N PHE A 488 -4.26 -13.30 -11.85
CA PHE A 488 -4.26 -12.47 -10.65
C PHE A 488 -5.37 -11.41 -10.70
N GLU A 489 -5.73 -10.89 -9.54
CA GLU A 489 -6.49 -9.67 -9.37
C GLU A 489 -5.73 -8.69 -8.46
N ILE A 490 -5.53 -7.47 -8.96
CA ILE A 490 -5.03 -6.36 -8.15
C ILE A 490 -6.25 -5.64 -7.60
N VAL A 491 -6.55 -5.83 -6.31
CA VAL A 491 -7.69 -5.18 -5.66
C VAL A 491 -7.36 -3.73 -5.34
N THR A 492 -6.21 -3.47 -4.74
CA THR A 492 -5.71 -2.11 -4.50
C THR A 492 -4.18 -2.09 -4.47
N ILE A 493 -3.61 -1.01 -4.99
CA ILE A 493 -2.23 -0.58 -4.72
C ILE A 493 -2.37 0.87 -4.24
N GLY A 494 -2.36 1.06 -2.93
CA GLY A 494 -2.39 2.39 -2.34
C GLY A 494 -1.01 3.03 -2.31
N GLY A 495 -0.83 3.97 -1.38
CA GLY A 495 0.46 4.65 -1.20
C GLY A 495 1.51 3.68 -0.69
N ASP A 496 1.17 2.95 0.36
CA ASP A 496 2.03 2.01 1.09
C ASP A 496 1.37 0.63 1.31
N ASP A 497 0.09 0.46 0.96
CA ASP A 497 -0.66 -0.78 1.12
C ASP A 497 -1.00 -1.47 -0.21
N VAL A 498 -1.05 -2.80 -0.21
CA VAL A 498 -1.28 -3.62 -1.42
C VAL A 498 -2.17 -4.80 -1.07
N LEU A 499 -3.27 -4.99 -1.81
CA LEU A 499 -4.09 -6.20 -1.73
C LEU A 499 -4.20 -6.88 -3.09
N LEU A 500 -3.77 -8.14 -3.14
CA LEU A 500 -3.75 -8.97 -4.34
C LEU A 500 -4.48 -10.29 -4.09
N ILE A 501 -5.03 -10.85 -5.17
CA ILE A 501 -5.56 -12.22 -5.19
C ILE A 501 -4.84 -12.98 -6.29
N VAL A 502 -4.23 -14.11 -5.94
CA VAL A 502 -3.37 -14.91 -6.84
C VAL A 502 -3.68 -16.41 -6.69
N PRO A 503 -3.20 -17.27 -7.61
CA PRO A 503 -3.26 -18.72 -7.44
C PRO A 503 -2.53 -19.15 -6.18
N ALA A 504 -3.12 -20.10 -5.44
CA ALA A 504 -2.56 -20.58 -4.18
C ALA A 504 -1.12 -21.08 -4.29
N ASP A 505 -0.77 -21.69 -5.43
CA ASP A 505 0.57 -22.25 -5.68
C ASP A 505 1.69 -21.21 -5.90
N GLN A 506 1.34 -19.92 -6.00
CA GLN A 506 2.30 -18.83 -6.21
C GLN A 506 2.35 -17.84 -5.05
N ALA A 507 1.51 -18.06 -4.02
CA ALA A 507 1.23 -17.07 -2.99
C ALA A 507 2.48 -16.58 -2.24
N LEU A 508 3.27 -17.52 -1.70
CA LEU A 508 4.46 -17.17 -0.91
C LEU A 508 5.59 -16.61 -1.77
N SER A 509 5.77 -17.12 -2.98
CA SER A 509 6.79 -16.60 -3.91
C SER A 509 6.48 -15.15 -4.28
N ILE A 510 5.24 -14.85 -4.68
CA ILE A 510 4.82 -13.48 -4.99
C ILE A 510 4.97 -12.57 -3.77
N ALA A 511 4.53 -13.01 -2.59
CA ALA A 511 4.64 -12.22 -1.36
C ALA A 511 6.11 -11.90 -1.02
N LYS A 512 7.00 -12.89 -1.06
CA LYS A 512 8.45 -12.72 -0.85
C LYS A 512 9.03 -11.71 -1.85
N THR A 513 8.77 -11.91 -3.13
CA THR A 513 9.28 -11.06 -4.21
C THR A 513 8.79 -9.61 -4.12
N ILE A 514 7.56 -9.38 -3.64
CA ILE A 514 7.07 -8.01 -3.39
C ILE A 514 7.91 -7.33 -2.31
N GLY A 515 8.14 -7.99 -1.17
CA GLY A 515 8.95 -7.43 -0.08
C GLY A 515 10.39 -7.15 -0.50
N GLU A 516 11.03 -8.10 -1.18
CA GLU A 516 12.43 -7.97 -1.62
C GLU A 516 12.61 -6.87 -2.66
N ASN A 517 11.73 -6.81 -3.66
CA ASN A 517 11.82 -5.75 -4.68
C ASN A 517 11.53 -4.37 -4.08
N PHE A 518 10.66 -4.27 -3.08
CA PHE A 518 10.37 -3.00 -2.44
C PHE A 518 11.62 -2.44 -1.74
N GLU A 519 12.29 -3.28 -0.96
CA GLU A 519 13.55 -2.93 -0.30
C GLU A 519 14.66 -2.63 -1.31
N ALA A 520 14.77 -3.43 -2.38
CA ALA A 520 15.78 -3.24 -3.42
C ALA A 520 15.58 -1.94 -4.22
N HIS A 521 14.35 -1.66 -4.67
CA HIS A 521 14.04 -0.45 -5.43
C HIS A 521 14.34 0.81 -4.61
N LEU A 522 13.88 0.88 -3.36
CA LEU A 522 14.15 2.03 -2.50
C LEU A 522 15.65 2.18 -2.18
N SER A 523 16.34 1.08 -1.91
CA SER A 523 17.77 1.11 -1.59
C SER A 523 18.65 1.52 -2.78
N ALA A 524 18.12 1.49 -4.01
CA ALA A 524 18.81 1.94 -5.21
C ALA A 524 18.62 3.46 -5.48
N ILE A 525 17.70 4.13 -4.79
CA ILE A 525 17.42 5.55 -5.02
C ILE A 525 18.55 6.41 -4.44
N GLN A 526 19.15 7.21 -5.31
CA GLN A 526 20.20 8.18 -4.97
C GLN A 526 19.65 9.61 -4.95
N SER A 527 20.25 10.45 -4.10
CA SER A 527 20.09 11.90 -4.14
C SER A 527 20.87 12.49 -5.34
N GLU A 528 20.66 13.77 -5.62
CA GLU A 528 21.42 14.49 -6.64
C GLU A 528 22.92 14.56 -6.31
N GLU A 529 23.26 14.46 -5.02
CA GLU A 529 24.63 14.42 -4.49
C GLU A 529 25.23 13.00 -4.53
N GLY A 530 24.49 12.01 -5.05
CA GLY A 530 24.93 10.61 -5.18
C GLY A 530 24.79 9.76 -3.91
N SER A 531 24.24 10.31 -2.82
CA SER A 531 24.02 9.57 -1.56
C SER A 531 22.75 8.70 -1.62
N PHE A 532 22.78 7.50 -1.03
CA PHE A 532 21.62 6.61 -1.00
C PHE A 532 20.59 7.07 0.04
N ILE A 533 19.38 7.44 -0.41
CA ILE A 533 18.37 8.09 0.43
C ILE A 533 17.82 7.11 1.48
N TYR A 534 17.44 5.91 1.03
CA TYR A 534 16.74 4.92 1.86
C TYR A 534 17.65 3.81 2.40
N ARG A 535 18.96 3.86 2.16
CA ARG A 535 19.90 2.90 2.76
C ARG A 535 20.24 3.29 4.20
N SER A 536 20.28 2.31 5.09
CA SER A 536 20.63 2.46 6.50
C SER A 536 22.06 1.96 6.75
N ASP A 537 22.83 2.73 7.52
CA ASP A 537 24.17 2.34 7.98
C ASP A 537 24.13 1.41 9.21
N LYS A 538 22.94 1.24 9.82
CA LYS A 538 22.75 0.32 10.95
C LYS A 538 22.88 -1.13 10.48
N THR A 539 23.74 -1.90 11.15
CA THR A 539 23.89 -3.34 10.96
C THR A 539 23.12 -4.14 12.01
N TYR A 540 22.83 -5.41 11.70
CA TYR A 540 22.24 -6.38 12.62
C TYR A 540 23.00 -7.71 12.57
N ASN A 541 22.78 -8.58 13.57
CA ASN A 541 23.34 -9.92 13.58
C ASN A 541 22.36 -10.92 12.91
N PRO A 542 22.71 -11.52 11.75
CA PRO A 542 21.86 -12.50 11.07
C PRO A 542 21.47 -13.69 11.95
N GLU A 543 22.37 -14.16 12.82
CA GLU A 543 22.16 -15.32 13.72
C GLU A 543 21.05 -15.11 14.76
N ASN A 544 20.74 -13.86 15.07
CA ASN A 544 19.67 -13.54 16.01
C ASN A 544 18.35 -13.25 15.28
N ALA A 545 18.41 -12.59 14.12
CA ALA A 545 17.22 -12.16 13.40
C ALA A 545 16.56 -13.28 12.59
N HIS A 546 17.35 -14.25 12.12
CA HIS A 546 16.90 -15.35 11.26
C HIS A 546 17.08 -16.70 11.95
N ARG A 547 16.07 -17.57 11.80
CA ARG A 547 16.13 -18.98 12.23
C ARG A 547 16.66 -19.91 11.15
N TYR A 548 16.60 -19.45 9.89
CA TYR A 548 17.05 -20.20 8.72
C TYR A 548 18.45 -19.76 8.34
N HIS A 549 19.33 -20.73 8.16
CA HIS A 549 20.69 -20.54 7.67
C HIS A 549 20.89 -21.39 6.42
N SER A 550 20.94 -20.73 5.27
CA SER A 550 21.16 -21.39 3.97
C SER A 550 22.40 -22.27 4.01
N PRO A 551 22.34 -23.49 3.43
CA PRO A 551 23.53 -24.33 3.21
C PRO A 551 24.59 -23.64 2.35
N GLU A 552 24.16 -22.75 1.46
CA GLU A 552 25.04 -21.90 0.66
C GLU A 552 25.29 -20.59 1.42
N GLU A 553 26.51 -20.42 1.96
CA GLU A 553 26.87 -19.29 2.82
C GLU A 553 26.71 -17.92 2.12
N SER A 554 26.94 -17.85 0.81
CA SER A 554 26.77 -16.63 -0.01
C SER A 554 25.31 -16.14 -0.07
N SER A 555 24.35 -17.03 0.18
CA SER A 555 22.92 -16.75 0.15
C SER A 555 22.37 -16.28 1.51
N ASN A 556 23.18 -16.30 2.57
CA ASN A 556 22.80 -15.78 3.88
C ASN A 556 22.89 -14.25 3.93
N PRO A 557 21.96 -13.56 4.62
CA PRO A 557 22.04 -12.11 4.79
C PRO A 557 23.30 -11.71 5.53
N THR A 558 24.00 -10.68 5.04
CA THR A 558 25.24 -10.20 5.68
C THR A 558 25.01 -9.39 6.95
N GLY A 559 23.78 -8.92 7.18
CA GLY A 559 23.49 -7.97 8.26
C GLY A 559 23.67 -6.51 7.87
N GLU A 560 24.10 -6.22 6.64
CA GLU A 560 24.48 -4.90 6.16
C GLU A 560 23.54 -4.36 5.07
N ASN A 561 23.70 -3.08 4.69
CA ASN A 561 22.98 -2.42 3.58
C ASN A 561 21.44 -2.52 3.68
N GLN A 562 20.92 -2.49 4.91
CA GLN A 562 19.47 -2.55 5.15
C GLN A 562 18.74 -1.37 4.51
N CYS A 563 17.52 -1.61 4.03
CA CYS A 563 16.62 -0.52 3.68
C CYS A 563 16.01 0.09 4.95
N LYS A 564 15.89 1.42 5.01
CA LYS A 564 15.22 2.16 6.09
C LYS A 564 13.71 1.86 6.17
N LEU A 565 13.15 1.36 5.07
CA LEU A 565 11.74 1.06 4.88
C LEU A 565 11.59 -0.38 4.35
N SER A 566 10.57 -1.08 4.81
CA SER A 566 10.25 -2.45 4.38
C SER A 566 8.76 -2.68 4.32
N MET A 567 8.30 -3.90 4.02
CA MET A 567 6.89 -4.26 4.05
C MET A 567 6.63 -5.46 4.97
N SER A 568 5.54 -5.40 5.72
CA SER A 568 4.96 -6.58 6.35
C SER A 568 3.81 -7.11 5.50
N ILE A 569 3.66 -8.44 5.44
CA ILE A 569 2.74 -9.10 4.50
C ILE A 569 1.96 -10.21 5.21
N GLY A 570 0.64 -10.20 5.08
CA GLY A 570 -0.23 -11.33 5.41
C GLY A 570 -0.57 -12.14 4.16
N VAL A 571 -0.54 -13.47 4.25
CA VAL A 571 -0.91 -14.38 3.15
C VAL A 571 -1.95 -15.40 3.62
N LEU A 572 -3.15 -15.37 3.04
CA LEU A 572 -4.20 -16.35 3.32
C LEU A 572 -4.46 -17.21 2.09
N ILE A 573 -4.24 -18.53 2.19
CA ILE A 573 -4.67 -19.49 1.18
C ILE A 573 -6.02 -20.10 1.63
N THR A 574 -7.03 -20.03 0.77
CA THR A 574 -8.37 -20.55 1.07
C THR A 574 -9.10 -21.01 -0.18
N ALA A 575 -10.20 -21.74 0.00
CA ALA A 575 -11.07 -22.15 -1.11
C ALA A 575 -11.69 -20.92 -1.82
N GLU A 576 -11.84 -21.00 -3.14
CA GLU A 576 -12.34 -19.91 -4.00
C GLU A 576 -13.75 -19.42 -3.68
N ASN A 577 -14.55 -20.22 -2.97
CA ASN A 577 -15.90 -19.93 -2.54
C ASN A 577 -15.97 -19.30 -1.13
N THR A 578 -14.83 -19.10 -0.47
CA THR A 578 -14.75 -18.43 0.84
C THR A 578 -15.20 -16.97 0.68
N PRO A 579 -16.14 -16.47 1.51
CA PRO A 579 -16.58 -15.09 1.41
C PRO A 579 -15.42 -14.09 1.52
N ILE A 580 -15.36 -13.12 0.61
CA ILE A 580 -14.23 -12.19 0.49
C ILE A 580 -14.05 -11.34 1.76
N TYR A 581 -15.14 -10.87 2.38
CA TYR A 581 -15.06 -10.10 3.63
C TYR A 581 -14.41 -10.91 4.76
N TYR A 582 -14.65 -12.23 4.79
CA TYR A 582 -14.07 -13.12 5.80
C TYR A 582 -12.58 -13.35 5.51
N ALA A 583 -12.23 -13.58 4.25
CA ALA A 583 -10.84 -13.69 3.82
C ALA A 583 -10.04 -12.40 4.10
N GLU A 584 -10.63 -11.22 3.85
CA GLU A 584 -10.01 -9.92 4.14
C GLU A 584 -9.74 -9.75 5.64
N ASN A 585 -10.69 -10.12 6.50
CA ASN A 585 -10.49 -10.05 7.95
C ASN A 585 -9.30 -10.91 8.39
N LEU A 586 -9.25 -12.17 7.93
CA LEU A 586 -8.17 -13.09 8.29
C LEU A 586 -6.80 -12.61 7.77
N VAL A 587 -6.70 -12.18 6.51
CA VAL A 587 -5.43 -11.68 5.96
C VAL A 587 -4.99 -10.37 6.65
N SER A 588 -5.94 -9.52 7.07
CA SER A 588 -5.68 -8.34 7.90
C SER A 588 -5.13 -8.71 9.28
N GLN A 589 -5.57 -9.82 9.89
CA GLN A 589 -4.99 -10.31 11.15
C GLN A 589 -3.55 -10.83 10.95
N LEU A 590 -3.30 -11.55 9.85
CA LEU A 590 -1.96 -12.03 9.50
C LEU A 590 -0.99 -10.86 9.26
N LEU A 591 -1.42 -9.82 8.52
CA LEU A 591 -0.63 -8.61 8.33
C LEU A 591 -0.25 -7.95 9.67
N LYS A 592 -1.20 -7.85 10.61
CA LYS A 592 -0.92 -7.31 11.95
C LYS A 592 0.09 -8.16 12.71
N SER A 593 0.02 -9.49 12.59
CA SER A 593 0.99 -10.40 13.19
C SER A 593 2.39 -10.21 12.58
N ALA A 594 2.49 -10.11 11.25
CA ALA A 594 3.73 -9.80 10.57
C ALA A 594 4.34 -8.46 11.02
N LYS A 595 3.52 -7.40 11.11
CA LYS A 595 3.95 -6.08 11.62
C LYS A 595 4.47 -6.13 13.06
N LYS A 596 3.82 -6.92 13.92
CA LYS A 596 4.28 -7.13 15.30
C LYS A 596 5.69 -7.73 15.29
N ARG A 597 5.91 -8.81 14.53
CA ARG A 597 7.24 -9.42 14.39
C ARG A 597 8.30 -8.46 13.84
N ALA A 598 7.98 -7.65 12.84
CA ALA A 598 8.91 -6.65 12.29
C ALA A 598 9.29 -5.60 13.34
N LYS A 599 8.32 -5.15 14.15
CA LYS A 599 8.57 -4.20 15.24
C LYS A 599 9.46 -4.81 16.33
N ASP A 600 9.20 -6.06 16.72
CA ASP A 600 9.98 -6.76 17.75
C ASP A 600 11.44 -6.92 17.29
N LEU A 601 11.65 -7.43 16.06
CA LEU A 601 12.97 -7.57 15.45
C LEU A 601 13.72 -6.23 15.29
N ARG A 602 13.01 -5.14 14.99
CA ARG A 602 13.62 -3.81 14.91
C ARG A 602 14.13 -3.33 16.27
N ASN A 603 13.40 -3.60 17.34
CA ASN A 603 13.73 -3.13 18.68
C ASN A 603 14.81 -3.99 19.33
N GLU A 604 14.73 -5.31 19.16
CA GLU A 604 15.63 -6.29 19.80
C GLU A 604 16.92 -6.47 19.00
N GLU A 605 16.82 -6.60 17.68
CA GLU A 605 17.94 -7.01 16.81
C GLU A 605 18.35 -5.94 15.80
N ARG A 606 17.72 -4.76 15.79
CA ARG A 606 17.96 -3.67 14.79
C ARG A 606 17.72 -4.08 13.34
N TYR A 607 16.94 -5.14 13.12
CA TYR A 607 16.53 -5.61 11.80
C TYR A 607 15.42 -4.72 11.23
N LEU A 608 15.59 -4.22 10.01
CA LEU A 608 14.68 -3.30 9.33
C LEU A 608 13.90 -3.96 8.19
N GLY A 609 14.20 -5.21 7.83
CA GLY A 609 13.59 -5.91 6.71
C GLY A 609 12.15 -6.38 6.96
N GLY A 610 11.53 -6.85 5.88
CA GLY A 610 10.14 -7.26 5.83
C GLY A 610 9.85 -8.60 6.50
N THR A 611 8.58 -8.81 6.83
CA THR A 611 8.09 -10.03 7.48
C THR A 611 6.81 -10.52 6.83
N ILE A 612 6.61 -11.84 6.83
CA ILE A 612 5.43 -12.50 6.27
C ILE A 612 4.82 -13.44 7.31
N ASP A 613 3.51 -13.32 7.51
CA ASP A 613 2.72 -14.34 8.21
C ASP A 613 1.69 -14.95 7.27
N PHE A 614 1.41 -16.24 7.44
CA PHE A 614 0.46 -16.93 6.58
C PHE A 614 -0.43 -17.93 7.30
N LEU A 615 -1.57 -18.24 6.66
CA LEU A 615 -2.50 -19.28 7.10
C LEU A 615 -3.12 -19.98 5.88
N ILE A 616 -3.34 -21.28 6.02
CA ILE A 616 -3.95 -22.13 4.98
C ILE A 616 -5.23 -22.74 5.53
N LEU A 617 -6.36 -22.40 4.93
CA LEU A 617 -7.67 -22.94 5.24
C LEU A 617 -8.10 -23.94 4.16
N LYS A 618 -7.92 -25.23 4.43
CA LYS A 618 -8.32 -26.32 3.52
C LYS A 618 -9.83 -26.58 3.50
N SER A 619 -10.55 -26.13 4.54
CA SER A 619 -12.01 -26.19 4.64
C SER A 619 -12.55 -24.87 5.18
N VAL A 620 -13.81 -24.55 4.85
CA VAL A 620 -14.52 -23.33 5.29
C VAL A 620 -14.99 -23.44 6.75
N THR A 621 -14.23 -24.11 7.61
CA THR A 621 -14.52 -24.09 9.04
C THR A 621 -14.17 -22.69 9.52
N MET A 622 -15.21 -21.86 9.68
CA MET A 622 -15.05 -20.50 10.15
C MET A 622 -14.38 -20.55 11.52
N LEU A 623 -13.18 -19.98 11.63
CA LEU A 623 -12.59 -19.65 12.91
C LEU A 623 -13.59 -18.76 13.66
N SER A 624 -14.06 -19.22 14.82
CA SER A 624 -14.93 -18.45 15.72
C SER A 624 -14.22 -17.22 16.28
N ASP A 625 -12.90 -17.33 16.43
CA ASP A 625 -12.05 -16.36 17.14
C ASP A 625 -10.92 -15.82 16.25
N LYS A 626 -10.05 -15.01 16.87
CA LYS A 626 -8.84 -14.44 16.24
C LYS A 626 -7.79 -15.53 15.98
N ILE A 627 -6.99 -15.34 14.93
CA ILE A 627 -5.88 -16.25 14.58
C ILE A 627 -4.89 -16.39 15.74
N GLU A 628 -4.62 -15.31 16.46
CA GLU A 628 -3.73 -15.31 17.63
C GLU A 628 -4.24 -16.27 18.71
N THR A 629 -5.52 -16.18 19.08
CA THR A 629 -6.17 -17.06 20.05
C THR A 629 -6.12 -18.52 19.59
N PHE A 630 -6.47 -18.78 18.32
CA PHE A 630 -6.38 -20.12 17.74
C PHE A 630 -4.96 -20.72 17.83
N ARG A 631 -3.92 -19.93 17.57
CA ARG A 631 -2.52 -20.38 17.66
C ARG A 631 -2.07 -20.60 19.10
N GLN A 632 -2.49 -19.73 20.02
CA GLN A 632 -2.15 -19.87 21.45
C GLN A 632 -2.84 -21.10 22.06
N GLU A 633 -4.15 -21.24 21.90
CA GLU A 633 -4.92 -22.31 22.54
C GLU A 633 -4.79 -23.65 21.79
N GLY A 634 -4.76 -23.60 20.46
CA GLY A 634 -4.77 -24.78 19.61
C GLY A 634 -3.38 -25.33 19.30
N LEU A 635 -2.35 -24.48 19.22
CA LEU A 635 -1.03 -24.86 18.68
C LEU A 635 0.14 -24.61 19.64
N THR A 636 -0.12 -24.11 20.84
CA THR A 636 0.90 -23.92 21.87
C THR A 636 0.56 -24.79 23.07
N LYS A 637 1.53 -25.59 23.53
CA LYS A 637 1.37 -26.47 24.69
C LYS A 637 2.40 -26.15 25.75
N GLU A 638 1.94 -26.00 26.98
CA GLU A 638 2.80 -25.97 28.15
C GLU A 638 2.91 -27.37 28.74
N ILE A 639 4.13 -27.89 28.79
CA ILE A 639 4.42 -29.19 29.39
C ILE A 639 5.32 -28.96 30.60
N LYS A 640 4.86 -29.40 31.77
CA LYS A 640 5.65 -29.42 33.00
C LYS A 640 6.43 -30.74 33.07
N ILE A 641 7.75 -30.67 33.05
CA ILE A 641 8.64 -31.82 33.24
C ILE A 641 9.47 -31.53 34.49
N GLN A 642 9.18 -32.24 35.58
CA GLN A 642 9.75 -31.97 36.91
C GLN A 642 9.47 -30.52 37.34
N GLU A 643 10.49 -29.77 37.79
CA GLU A 643 10.40 -28.35 38.19
C GLU A 643 10.50 -27.37 37.00
N ARG A 644 10.63 -27.87 35.75
CA ARG A 644 10.82 -27.02 34.56
C ARG A 644 9.59 -27.06 33.66
N THR A 645 9.07 -25.88 33.32
CA THR A 645 8.03 -25.71 32.30
C THR A 645 8.69 -25.54 30.94
N GLN A 646 8.22 -26.30 29.93
CA GLN A 646 8.59 -26.15 28.53
C GLN A 646 7.38 -25.73 27.71
N ILE A 647 7.57 -24.76 26.83
CA ILE A 647 6.56 -24.31 25.88
C ILE A 647 6.87 -24.95 24.52
N LEU A 648 5.90 -25.66 23.94
CA LEU A 648 5.96 -26.26 22.61
C LEU A 648 5.00 -25.55 21.66
N LYS A 649 5.53 -24.73 20.76
CA LYS A 649 4.78 -24.11 19.65
C LYS A 649 4.86 -25.00 18.42
N GLN A 650 3.71 -25.40 17.89
CA GLN A 650 3.62 -26.28 16.71
C GLN A 650 3.67 -25.53 15.38
N TYR A 651 4.08 -24.28 15.39
CA TYR A 651 4.21 -23.39 14.24
C TYR A 651 5.37 -22.44 14.53
N ALA A 652 5.91 -21.80 13.48
CA ALA A 652 6.97 -20.80 13.65
C ALA A 652 6.61 -19.41 13.11
N GLY A 653 5.56 -19.27 12.30
CA GLY A 653 5.16 -17.95 11.79
C GLY A 653 4.89 -16.91 12.90
N PRO A 654 5.14 -15.61 12.65
CA PRO A 654 5.60 -14.99 11.38
C PRO A 654 7.08 -15.22 11.04
N TYR A 655 7.46 -14.98 9.78
CA TYR A 655 8.80 -15.19 9.21
C TYR A 655 9.40 -13.91 8.62
N THR A 656 10.72 -13.82 8.53
CA THR A 656 11.42 -12.81 7.70
C THR A 656 11.36 -13.19 6.22
N LEU A 657 11.64 -12.25 5.30
CA LEU A 657 11.67 -12.55 3.85
C LEU A 657 12.68 -13.67 3.50
N HIS A 658 13.84 -13.68 4.17
CA HIS A 658 14.86 -14.72 4.02
C HIS A 658 14.33 -16.10 4.45
N GLU A 659 13.68 -16.18 5.62
CA GLU A 659 13.08 -17.42 6.14
C GLU A 659 11.96 -17.98 5.26
N ILE A 660 11.19 -17.13 4.57
CA ILE A 660 10.17 -17.60 3.60
C ILE A 660 10.82 -18.30 2.41
N GLY A 661 11.97 -17.81 1.95
CA GLY A 661 12.77 -18.50 0.94
C GLY A 661 13.15 -19.90 1.42
N GLY A 662 13.78 -19.99 2.59
CA GLY A 662 14.14 -21.27 3.21
C GLY A 662 12.95 -22.21 3.41
N LEU A 663 11.77 -21.69 3.76
CA LEU A 663 10.57 -22.51 3.95
C LEU A 663 10.10 -23.13 2.61
N VAL A 664 10.11 -22.34 1.53
CA VAL A 664 9.78 -22.81 0.18
C VAL A 664 10.79 -23.87 -0.28
N ASP A 665 12.08 -23.64 -0.06
CA ASP A 665 13.14 -24.56 -0.46
C ASP A 665 13.10 -25.87 0.35
N THR A 666 12.80 -25.80 1.65
CA THR A 666 12.57 -26.99 2.46
C THR A 666 11.36 -27.80 1.97
N VAL A 667 10.26 -27.17 1.51
CA VAL A 667 9.13 -27.91 0.91
C VAL A 667 9.55 -28.58 -0.41
N LYS A 668 10.33 -27.90 -1.27
CA LYS A 668 10.90 -28.50 -2.48
C LYS A 668 11.79 -29.70 -2.14
N ALA A 669 12.62 -29.58 -1.11
CA ALA A 669 13.49 -30.67 -0.63
C ALA A 669 12.69 -31.89 -0.14
N LEU A 670 11.60 -31.68 0.61
CA LEU A 670 10.70 -32.77 1.04
C LEU A 670 10.10 -33.54 -0.13
N LYS A 671 9.76 -32.83 -1.22
CA LYS A 671 9.24 -33.45 -2.45
C LYS A 671 10.32 -34.21 -3.18
N LYS A 672 11.49 -33.59 -3.39
CA LYS A 672 12.65 -34.22 -4.04
C LYS A 672 13.16 -35.46 -3.30
N ALA A 673 13.06 -35.47 -1.96
CA ALA A 673 13.43 -36.61 -1.12
C ALA A 673 12.36 -37.73 -1.10
N ASP A 674 11.27 -37.61 -1.87
CA ASP A 674 10.13 -38.52 -1.85
C ASP A 674 9.60 -38.80 -0.44
N PHE A 675 9.58 -37.78 0.43
CA PHE A 675 9.16 -37.97 1.82
C PHE A 675 7.67 -38.40 1.87
N PRO A 676 7.33 -39.56 2.46
CA PRO A 676 5.96 -40.08 2.40
C PRO A 676 4.94 -39.12 3.03
N ARG A 677 3.89 -38.76 2.29
CA ARG A 677 2.84 -37.84 2.77
C ARG A 677 2.19 -38.33 4.07
N SER A 678 1.94 -39.64 4.19
CA SER A 678 1.36 -40.23 5.41
C SER A 678 2.24 -39.99 6.64
N GLN A 679 3.56 -40.13 6.50
CA GLN A 679 4.52 -39.88 7.58
C GLN A 679 4.61 -38.39 7.92
N LEU A 680 4.53 -37.52 6.92
CA LEU A 680 4.51 -36.07 7.11
C LEU A 680 3.29 -35.61 7.93
N TYR A 681 2.10 -36.14 7.61
CA TYR A 681 0.89 -35.93 8.43
C TYR A 681 1.00 -36.57 9.82
N GLN A 682 1.65 -37.74 9.90
CA GLN A 682 1.84 -38.43 11.18
C GLN A 682 2.73 -37.61 12.12
N ILE A 683 3.82 -37.02 11.64
CA ILE A 683 4.67 -36.15 12.48
C ILE A 683 3.87 -34.98 13.05
N ARG A 684 2.99 -34.34 12.25
CA ARG A 684 2.10 -33.27 12.76
C ARG A 684 1.29 -33.70 13.98
N ILE A 685 0.75 -34.93 13.98
CA ILE A 685 0.03 -35.50 15.12
C ILE A 685 0.98 -35.83 16.29
N LEU A 686 2.22 -36.21 15.99
CA LEU A 686 3.21 -36.55 17.01
C LEU A 686 3.80 -35.33 17.72
N LEU A 687 3.78 -34.15 17.10
CA LEU A 687 4.10 -32.87 17.76
C LEU A 687 3.22 -32.65 19.00
N ASP A 688 1.95 -33.07 18.94
CA ASP A 688 1.01 -32.98 20.05
C ASP A 688 1.37 -33.87 21.25
N ARG A 689 2.15 -34.93 21.02
CA ARG A 689 2.53 -35.93 22.03
C ARG A 689 3.82 -35.56 22.78
N GLY A 690 4.47 -34.46 22.38
CA GLY A 690 5.63 -33.92 23.06
C GLY A 690 6.94 -34.02 22.26
N LYS A 691 7.93 -33.26 22.72
CA LYS A 691 9.20 -33.04 22.01
C LYS A 691 9.94 -34.35 21.69
N GLN A 692 10.17 -35.20 22.68
CA GLN A 692 10.97 -36.43 22.51
C GLN A 692 10.30 -37.40 21.53
N THR A 693 8.98 -37.57 21.61
CA THR A 693 8.20 -38.42 20.71
C THR A 693 8.33 -37.95 19.27
N ALA A 694 8.21 -36.65 19.02
CA ALA A 694 8.36 -36.07 17.68
C ALA A 694 9.78 -36.27 17.13
N ILE A 695 10.83 -36.02 17.95
CA ILE A 695 12.24 -36.21 17.53
C ILE A 695 12.51 -37.67 17.14
N LEU A 696 12.12 -38.62 18.00
CA LEU A 696 12.35 -40.05 17.75
C LEU A 696 11.70 -40.50 16.44
N ASN A 697 10.44 -40.14 16.23
CA ASN A 697 9.69 -40.57 15.05
C ASN A 697 10.16 -39.88 13.77
N TYR A 698 10.49 -38.58 13.83
CA TYR A 698 11.12 -37.90 12.69
C TYR A 698 12.39 -38.63 12.27
N ARG A 699 13.31 -38.91 13.21
CA ARG A 699 14.57 -39.62 12.94
C ARG A 699 14.33 -41.01 12.36
N TYR A 700 13.35 -41.74 12.90
CA TYR A 700 12.97 -43.05 12.38
C TYR A 700 12.44 -43.00 10.94
N PHE A 701 11.61 -42.02 10.59
CA PHE A 701 11.14 -41.86 9.21
C PHE A 701 12.28 -41.43 8.29
N ARG A 702 13.11 -40.51 8.77
CA ARG A 702 14.26 -39.96 8.07
C ARG A 702 15.31 -41.01 7.69
N THR A 703 15.59 -42.01 8.54
CA THR A 703 16.53 -43.11 8.23
C THR A 703 15.94 -44.19 7.32
N ARG A 704 14.61 -44.25 7.19
CA ARG A 704 13.91 -45.23 6.34
C ARG A 704 13.54 -44.68 4.96
N LEU A 705 14.01 -43.49 4.60
CA LEU A 705 13.93 -43.01 3.23
C LEU A 705 14.73 -43.94 2.31
N LYS A 706 14.18 -44.18 1.11
CA LYS A 706 14.60 -45.26 0.20
C LYS A 706 16.08 -45.21 -0.17
N THR A 707 16.66 -44.02 -0.29
CA THR A 707 18.04 -43.83 -0.76
C THR A 707 18.82 -42.93 0.19
N GLU A 708 20.13 -43.17 0.31
CA GLU A 708 21.02 -42.29 1.09
C GLU A 708 21.06 -40.85 0.53
N SER A 709 20.79 -40.68 -0.77
CA SER A 709 20.66 -39.35 -1.37
C SER A 709 19.45 -38.59 -0.83
N ASN A 710 18.26 -39.22 -0.77
CA ASN A 710 17.05 -38.60 -0.20
C ASN A 710 17.24 -38.24 1.27
N GLN A 711 18.02 -39.07 1.96
CA GLN A 711 18.47 -38.80 3.31
C GLN A 711 19.28 -37.49 3.34
N ARG A 712 20.43 -37.45 2.67
CA ARG A 712 21.33 -36.28 2.66
C ARG A 712 20.62 -34.97 2.30
N ILE A 713 19.65 -35.01 1.38
CA ILE A 713 18.83 -33.85 1.02
C ILE A 713 18.16 -33.23 2.25
N LEU A 714 17.49 -34.00 3.11
CA LEU A 714 16.83 -33.43 4.29
C LEU A 714 17.80 -33.03 5.39
N GLU A 715 18.95 -33.70 5.48
CA GLU A 715 20.00 -33.26 6.39
C GLU A 715 20.52 -31.86 6.00
N GLN A 716 20.78 -31.65 4.71
CA GLN A 716 21.33 -30.42 4.16
C GLN A 716 20.29 -29.30 4.09
N GLU A 717 19.06 -29.59 3.66
CA GLU A 717 18.05 -28.56 3.33
C GLU A 717 17.03 -28.31 4.45
N PHE A 718 17.01 -29.12 5.51
CA PHE A 718 16.09 -28.97 6.64
C PHE A 718 16.79 -29.04 8.00
N GLU A 719 17.53 -30.11 8.29
CA GLU A 719 18.05 -30.33 9.65
C GLU A 719 19.15 -29.33 10.04
N LYS A 720 20.15 -29.14 9.18
CA LYS A 720 21.23 -28.16 9.41
C LYS A 720 20.74 -26.71 9.36
N PRO A 721 19.91 -26.30 8.38
CA PRO A 721 19.48 -24.91 8.25
C PRO A 721 18.54 -24.41 9.35
N TRP A 722 17.76 -25.30 9.97
CA TRP A 722 16.72 -24.90 10.92
C TRP A 722 16.93 -25.48 12.33
N CYS A 723 17.35 -26.75 12.44
CA CYS A 723 17.19 -27.54 13.66
C CYS A 723 18.49 -27.77 14.44
N SER A 724 19.53 -26.98 14.19
CA SER A 724 20.81 -27.06 14.89
C SER A 724 20.64 -26.86 16.40
N ALA A 725 21.31 -27.69 17.21
CA ALA A 725 21.22 -27.59 18.67
C ALA A 725 22.12 -26.46 19.19
N LYS A 726 21.59 -25.61 20.08
CA LYS A 726 22.36 -24.50 20.67
C LYS A 726 23.43 -24.94 21.68
N THR A 727 23.39 -26.18 22.16
CA THR A 727 24.23 -26.66 23.27
C THR A 727 25.30 -27.67 22.87
N ASN A 728 25.24 -28.20 21.65
CA ASN A 728 26.17 -29.21 21.13
C ASN A 728 26.09 -29.26 19.59
N GLY A 729 27.00 -30.00 18.94
CA GLY A 729 27.00 -30.16 17.48
C GLY A 729 25.90 -31.05 16.90
N GLY A 730 24.84 -31.36 17.65
CA GLY A 730 23.72 -32.19 17.20
C GLY A 730 22.58 -31.38 16.58
N ASN A 731 21.48 -32.06 16.21
CA ASN A 731 20.23 -31.43 15.79
C ASN A 731 19.05 -31.92 16.65
N ILE A 732 18.03 -31.07 16.78
CA ILE A 732 16.80 -31.33 17.53
C ILE A 732 15.58 -31.44 16.61
N ALA A 733 15.79 -31.83 15.35
CA ALA A 733 14.72 -31.94 14.35
C ALA A 733 13.57 -32.85 14.85
N PRO A 734 12.29 -32.44 14.69
CA PRO A 734 11.84 -31.32 13.85
C PRO A 734 11.70 -29.97 14.60
N TRP A 735 12.34 -29.78 15.75
CA TRP A 735 12.20 -28.58 16.58
C TRP A 735 13.36 -27.59 16.39
N MET A 736 13.09 -26.35 16.81
CA MET A 736 14.05 -25.25 16.96
C MET A 736 13.88 -24.70 18.38
N SER A 737 14.96 -24.20 18.99
CA SER A 737 14.91 -23.66 20.36
C SER A 737 15.03 -22.14 20.40
N TYR A 738 14.22 -21.52 21.27
CA TYR A 738 14.29 -20.10 21.56
C TYR A 738 14.23 -19.87 23.08
N GLN A 739 14.73 -18.72 23.53
CA GLN A 739 14.59 -18.31 24.92
C GLN A 739 13.32 -17.49 25.09
N THR A 740 12.56 -17.77 26.14
CA THR A 740 11.38 -16.98 26.50
C THR A 740 11.78 -15.81 27.39
N ASP A 741 10.93 -14.79 27.47
CA ASP A 741 11.10 -13.61 28.34
C ASP A 741 11.26 -13.98 29.83
N GLN A 742 10.74 -15.15 30.23
CA GLN A 742 10.83 -15.69 31.59
C GLN A 742 12.09 -16.55 31.82
N GLY A 743 13.04 -16.57 30.89
CA GLY A 743 14.26 -17.37 30.97
C GLY A 743 14.06 -18.88 30.79
N THR A 744 12.83 -19.32 30.48
CA THR A 744 12.55 -20.73 30.16
C THR A 744 12.84 -21.02 28.69
N THR A 745 13.33 -22.22 28.38
CA THR A 745 13.58 -22.64 27.00
C THR A 745 12.27 -23.05 26.33
N GLY A 746 11.88 -22.31 25.30
CA GLY A 746 10.79 -22.66 24.40
C GLY A 746 11.27 -23.46 23.19
N TYR A 747 10.37 -24.22 22.59
CA TYR A 747 10.60 -24.93 21.34
C TYR A 747 9.50 -24.60 20.34
N GLU A 748 9.90 -24.33 19.11
CA GLU A 748 8.99 -24.12 17.98
C GLU A 748 9.36 -25.01 16.80
N THR A 749 8.50 -25.13 15.80
CA THR A 749 8.74 -25.98 14.63
C THR A 749 8.06 -25.42 13.39
N ILE A 750 8.73 -25.54 12.24
CA ILE A 750 8.13 -25.27 10.93
C ILE A 750 7.34 -26.47 10.39
N TRP A 751 7.32 -27.62 11.08
CA TRP A 751 6.83 -28.86 10.46
C TRP A 751 5.35 -28.82 10.10
N ARG A 752 4.52 -28.16 10.93
CA ARG A 752 3.09 -27.96 10.61
C ARG A 752 2.91 -27.04 9.41
N ASP A 753 3.73 -26.01 9.33
CA ASP A 753 3.76 -25.04 8.24
C ASP A 753 4.16 -25.73 6.93
N LEU A 754 5.18 -26.60 6.95
CA LEU A 754 5.59 -27.45 5.82
C LEU A 754 4.44 -28.38 5.37
N VAL A 755 3.71 -28.97 6.32
CA VAL A 755 2.57 -29.86 6.01
C VAL A 755 1.45 -29.11 5.31
N ASP A 756 1.15 -27.91 5.77
CA ASP A 756 0.10 -27.09 5.19
C ASP A 756 0.52 -26.57 3.80
N LEU A 757 1.79 -26.22 3.61
CA LEU A 757 2.36 -25.72 2.35
C LEU A 757 2.63 -26.79 1.29
N TYR A 758 2.77 -28.06 1.66
CA TYR A 758 3.19 -29.12 0.73
C TYR A 758 2.34 -29.18 -0.56
N ALA A 759 1.03 -28.94 -0.46
CA ALA A 759 0.12 -28.93 -1.60
C ALA A 759 0.18 -27.63 -2.45
N PHE A 760 0.84 -26.58 -1.97
CA PHE A 760 0.80 -25.23 -2.53
C PHE A 760 2.17 -24.65 -2.88
N VAL A 761 3.24 -25.45 -2.85
CA VAL A 761 4.57 -25.07 -3.35
C VAL A 761 4.90 -25.93 -4.58
N ASP A 762 5.52 -25.35 -5.60
CA ASP A 762 5.95 -26.03 -6.82
C ASP A 762 7.30 -26.76 -6.64
N GLU A 763 7.52 -27.88 -7.34
CA GLU A 763 8.80 -28.61 -7.39
C GLU A 763 9.81 -27.97 -8.34
N LEU A 764 9.36 -27.16 -9.30
CA LEU A 764 10.18 -26.69 -10.41
C LEU A 764 10.30 -25.16 -10.41
N ASP A 765 11.47 -24.65 -10.05
CA ASP A 765 11.92 -23.38 -10.62
C ASP A 765 12.03 -23.59 -12.13
N ARG A 766 11.25 -22.81 -12.88
CA ARG A 766 11.23 -22.88 -14.35
C ARG A 766 12.49 -22.25 -14.92
N GLY A 767 13.60 -22.98 -14.87
CA GLY A 767 14.73 -22.85 -15.77
C GLY A 767 14.76 -24.09 -16.68
N ASP A 768 14.49 -23.87 -17.97
CA ASP A 768 14.66 -24.79 -19.11
C ASP A 768 14.28 -26.27 -18.96
N ARG A 769 13.18 -26.65 -19.62
CA ARG A 769 13.14 -27.80 -20.54
C ARG A 769 11.92 -27.73 -21.48
N PRO A 770 12.06 -28.10 -22.76
CA PRO A 770 10.95 -28.11 -23.71
C PRO A 770 9.96 -29.21 -23.36
N VAL A 771 8.67 -28.91 -23.57
CA VAL A 771 7.58 -29.88 -23.48
C VAL A 771 7.81 -30.95 -24.55
N ALA A 772 8.14 -32.17 -24.13
CA ALA A 772 8.12 -33.34 -25.01
C ALA A 772 6.65 -33.64 -25.35
N THR A 773 6.28 -33.43 -26.61
CA THR A 773 5.03 -33.87 -27.21
C THR A 773 5.02 -35.39 -27.31
N SER A 774 4.19 -36.06 -26.52
CA SER A 774 3.87 -37.47 -26.71
C SER A 774 2.83 -37.61 -27.83
N SER A 775 3.30 -37.88 -29.05
CA SER A 775 2.45 -38.36 -30.15
C SER A 775 2.17 -39.86 -29.96
N ASN A 776 0.99 -40.21 -29.47
CA ASN A 776 0.47 -41.57 -29.56
C ASN A 776 -0.18 -41.75 -30.95
N THR A 777 0.55 -42.31 -31.90
CA THR A 777 -0.02 -42.96 -33.08
C THR A 777 -0.11 -44.45 -32.80
N ALA A 778 -1.34 -44.93 -32.62
CA ALA A 778 -1.66 -46.35 -32.58
C ALA A 778 -1.50 -46.93 -34.00
N GLU A 779 -0.49 -47.76 -34.21
CA GLU A 779 -0.42 -48.65 -35.37
C GLU A 779 -1.24 -49.91 -35.08
N VAL A 780 -2.29 -50.09 -35.87
CA VAL A 780 -3.04 -51.33 -36.03
C VAL A 780 -2.43 -52.07 -37.21
N LYS A 781 -2.09 -53.37 -37.03
CA LYS A 781 -2.08 -54.42 -38.06
C LYS A 781 -1.57 -55.75 -37.49
N PRO A 782 -1.95 -56.88 -38.11
CA PRO A 782 -3.30 -57.40 -38.37
C PRO A 782 -3.79 -58.33 -37.25
#